data_AF-A0A3N1GUH3-F1
#
_entry.id   AF-A0A3N1GUH3-F1
#
_cell.length_a   1.000
_cell.length_b   1.000
_cell.length_c   1.000
_cell.angle_alpha   90.00
_cell.angle_beta   90.00
_cell.angle_gamma   90.00
#
_symmetry.space_group_name_H-M   'P 1'
#
loop_
_entity.id
_entity.type
_entity.pdbx_description
1 polymer ?
#
loop_
_entity_poly.entity_id
_entity_poly.type
_entity_poly.pdbx_seq_one_letter_code
_entity_poly.pdbx_strand_id
1 'polypeptide(L)'
;MPVTIHRRATWAVHIADPTWRARAAAAPRPSANPEWNPVGGVFIHHRGPGPVIGNGDYDTEVECQMDIAAVYLDHAQGTEFEGDIAYNFFVCPHGNIYEGRGYERGEANSPGYVTRGTESIGRNAGFYSICALMNSNHTAREPLLRAYRDLIRHLREEAPRRAGTMILPHSHEHDTECPGNLLMYARQGSTIDPAAAWAGPGDIYVFAAQRWVNKTYAGVAPGYLRCPESGYTGWSTVLSLTQGLQHELGISPTVQNFGSGTFNAVKARDKLPYQEIHQPNLTAIWNSALWCKGYWASPSLTSWTEGSEDSFKALYADAGLPYDDLAQRHRVWPHVARALLRMDQFRRVPGGDAEIQRIQRRLNSRYVAGIGIPAMILVPCDGVYSRDVQQGFMMSLQFELKLDINTINGYFGPATQAALRERASGPLTGDLRYLFRSACYFNSPTRMRDGRVLVPLSYLPSDLGTDTETETHLQWVRSFQDFTQLTINGSNDYPTWAQLLVSCGDTTRPATGCDCITEITAERGRQLVAAGYQIVGRYLDEHLAPDDPYFLNKALKPGEPQTILDAGLRFFPIFQWNGTQLFNFDYGRGNEQARKAHEKAVGFGIPANTCIYFAVDYDAMDSEIDSNIKPYFEGVKAGLAALGNRYTFGVYGSRNVCIRVSREVGARWSLVSGMSWGFSGNLGFPMPENWSFNQIREYEFQPGWGLDHDVWRYAADPGVSALDTGQ
;
A
#
# COMPACT_ATOMS: atom_id res chain seq x y z
N MET A 1 -13.19 8.39 -24.60
CA MET A 1 -13.37 8.24 -26.06
C MET A 1 -14.70 7.53 -26.27
N PRO A 2 -15.50 7.89 -27.29
CA PRO A 2 -16.75 7.18 -27.58
C PRO A 2 -16.43 5.71 -27.89
N VAL A 3 -17.23 4.80 -27.35
CA VAL A 3 -17.07 3.37 -27.64
C VAL A 3 -17.44 3.11 -29.10
N THR A 4 -16.67 2.26 -29.79
CA THR A 4 -17.01 1.82 -31.15
C THR A 4 -17.68 0.45 -31.07
N ILE A 5 -18.94 0.37 -31.49
CA ILE A 5 -19.70 -0.89 -31.59
C ILE A 5 -19.91 -1.19 -33.06
N HIS A 6 -19.30 -2.27 -33.53
CA HIS A 6 -19.40 -2.74 -34.90
C HIS A 6 -20.79 -3.31 -35.16
N ARG A 7 -21.44 -2.81 -36.22
CA ARG A 7 -22.81 -3.18 -36.58
C ARG A 7 -22.90 -4.63 -37.05
N ARG A 8 -24.12 -5.17 -37.06
CA ARG A 8 -24.39 -6.54 -37.50
C ARG A 8 -23.85 -6.87 -38.90
N ALA A 9 -23.88 -5.91 -39.82
CA ALA A 9 -23.32 -6.05 -41.16
C ALA A 9 -21.83 -6.42 -41.16
N THR A 10 -21.05 -6.07 -40.13
CA THR A 10 -19.63 -6.37 -40.04
C THR A 10 -19.36 -7.87 -39.91
N TRP A 11 -20.17 -8.61 -39.14
CA TRP A 11 -20.00 -10.06 -38.97
C TRP A 11 -20.91 -10.88 -39.88
N ALA A 12 -22.05 -10.34 -40.33
CA ALA A 12 -23.00 -11.05 -41.17
C ALA A 12 -22.40 -11.48 -42.53
N VAL A 13 -21.38 -10.79 -43.03
CA VAL A 13 -20.69 -11.13 -44.30
C VAL A 13 -20.18 -12.58 -44.33
N HIS A 14 -19.92 -13.18 -43.17
CA HIS A 14 -19.42 -14.55 -43.03
C HIS A 14 -20.51 -15.62 -43.14
N ILE A 15 -21.78 -15.25 -43.26
CA ILE A 15 -22.88 -16.19 -43.54
C ILE A 15 -22.91 -16.49 -45.04
N ALA A 16 -22.81 -17.76 -45.42
CA ALA A 16 -22.77 -18.17 -46.83
C ALA A 16 -24.09 -17.95 -47.57
N ASP A 17 -25.22 -18.29 -46.94
CA ASP A 17 -26.56 -18.15 -47.52
C ASP A 17 -26.97 -16.67 -47.61
N PRO A 18 -27.28 -16.13 -48.82
CA PRO A 18 -27.60 -14.71 -49.00
C PRO A 18 -28.86 -14.25 -48.26
N THR A 19 -29.87 -15.12 -48.10
CA THR A 19 -31.12 -14.80 -47.41
C THR A 19 -30.85 -14.66 -45.91
N TRP A 20 -30.12 -15.60 -45.33
CA TRP A 20 -29.72 -15.53 -43.92
C TRP A 20 -28.73 -14.39 -43.66
N ARG A 21 -27.80 -14.12 -44.59
CA ARG A 21 -26.89 -12.96 -44.52
C ARG A 21 -27.66 -11.65 -44.47
N ALA A 22 -28.63 -11.46 -45.37
CA ALA A 22 -29.46 -10.25 -45.39
C ALA A 22 -30.27 -10.10 -44.09
N ARG A 23 -30.83 -11.20 -43.57
CA ARG A 23 -31.55 -11.21 -42.29
C ARG A 23 -30.64 -10.86 -41.11
N ALA A 24 -29.43 -11.41 -41.09
CA ALA A 24 -28.44 -11.15 -40.04
C ALA A 24 -27.90 -9.72 -40.05
N ALA A 25 -27.74 -9.10 -41.23
CA ALA A 25 -27.25 -7.74 -41.37
C ALA A 25 -28.32 -6.67 -41.04
N ALA A 26 -29.59 -7.04 -40.98
CA ALA A 26 -30.69 -6.15 -40.65
C ALA A 26 -30.60 -5.62 -39.21
N ALA A 27 -31.22 -4.47 -38.94
CA ALA A 27 -31.27 -3.90 -37.60
C ALA A 27 -31.93 -4.88 -36.60
N PRO A 28 -31.49 -4.90 -35.32
CA PRO A 28 -32.12 -5.72 -34.31
C PRO A 28 -33.63 -5.49 -34.18
N ARG A 29 -34.37 -6.57 -33.92
CA ARG A 29 -35.81 -6.48 -33.66
C ARG A 29 -36.06 -5.94 -32.24
N PRO A 30 -37.00 -5.01 -32.05
CA PRO A 30 -37.38 -4.56 -30.71
C PRO A 30 -37.93 -5.69 -29.83
N SER A 31 -37.82 -5.52 -28.51
CA SER A 31 -38.42 -6.41 -27.52
C SER A 31 -39.94 -6.52 -27.69
N ALA A 32 -40.46 -7.75 -27.76
CA ALA A 32 -41.89 -8.01 -27.60
C ALA A 32 -42.32 -7.97 -26.12
N ASN A 33 -41.36 -8.03 -25.19
CA ASN A 33 -41.60 -7.88 -23.76
C ASN A 33 -41.73 -6.39 -23.39
N PRO A 34 -42.91 -5.92 -22.93
CA PRO A 34 -43.12 -4.52 -22.55
C PRO A 34 -42.34 -4.11 -21.29
N GLU A 35 -41.87 -5.07 -20.49
CA GLU A 35 -41.10 -4.84 -19.27
C GLU A 35 -39.60 -4.67 -19.52
N TRP A 36 -39.14 -4.74 -20.78
CA TRP A 36 -37.73 -4.55 -21.12
C TRP A 36 -37.21 -3.20 -20.60
N ASN A 37 -36.39 -3.21 -19.57
CA ASN A 37 -35.75 -2.03 -19.02
C ASN A 37 -34.51 -2.45 -18.23
N PRO A 38 -33.29 -2.23 -18.75
CA PRO A 38 -32.05 -2.80 -18.21
C PRO A 38 -31.56 -2.15 -16.90
N VAL A 39 -32.47 -1.65 -16.05
CA VAL A 39 -32.19 -0.97 -14.77
C VAL A 39 -31.47 -1.85 -13.74
N GLY A 40 -31.44 -3.17 -13.95
CA GLY A 40 -30.62 -4.09 -13.17
C GLY A 40 -29.14 -3.91 -13.48
N GLY A 41 -28.77 -3.92 -14.76
CA GLY A 41 -27.38 -3.77 -15.20
C GLY A 41 -27.04 -4.75 -16.33
N VAL A 42 -25.95 -5.50 -16.16
CA VAL A 42 -25.44 -6.44 -17.17
C VAL A 42 -25.21 -7.84 -16.61
N PHE A 43 -25.49 -8.85 -17.43
CA PHE A 43 -25.02 -10.22 -17.25
C PHE A 43 -23.83 -10.50 -18.18
N ILE A 44 -22.82 -11.14 -17.61
CA ILE A 44 -21.61 -11.53 -18.33
C ILE A 44 -21.73 -13.00 -18.73
N HIS A 45 -21.43 -13.27 -20.00
CA HIS A 45 -21.48 -14.59 -20.63
C HIS A 45 -20.16 -14.95 -21.29
N HIS A 46 -19.96 -16.23 -21.59
CA HIS A 46 -18.89 -16.76 -22.44
C HIS A 46 -19.50 -17.69 -23.50
N ARG A 47 -18.72 -18.11 -24.49
CA ARG A 47 -19.21 -18.92 -25.63
C ARG A 47 -19.41 -20.41 -25.34
N GLY A 48 -19.01 -20.92 -24.18
CA GLY A 48 -19.04 -22.37 -23.85
C GLY A 48 -17.70 -23.08 -24.11
N PRO A 49 -17.58 -24.38 -23.81
CA PRO A 49 -16.42 -25.20 -24.17
C PRO A 49 -16.53 -25.72 -25.62
N GLY A 50 -15.65 -25.25 -26.52
CA GLY A 50 -15.43 -25.88 -27.84
C GLY A 50 -14.95 -24.90 -28.92
N PRO A 51 -14.01 -25.29 -29.81
CA PRO A 51 -13.66 -24.47 -30.96
C PRO A 51 -14.83 -24.48 -31.94
N VAL A 52 -15.41 -23.31 -32.22
CA VAL A 52 -16.38 -23.19 -33.32
C VAL A 52 -15.64 -23.04 -34.65
N ILE A 53 -14.44 -22.42 -34.66
CA ILE A 53 -13.55 -22.23 -35.82
C ILE A 53 -12.08 -22.21 -35.36
N GLY A 54 -11.18 -22.97 -36.01
CA GLY A 54 -9.72 -22.95 -35.76
C GLY A 54 -9.23 -23.71 -34.50
N ASN A 55 -7.99 -23.46 -34.07
CA ASN A 55 -7.34 -24.10 -32.91
C ASN A 55 -7.89 -23.67 -31.53
N GLY A 56 -8.98 -22.89 -31.51
CA GLY A 56 -9.81 -22.68 -30.32
C GLY A 56 -9.58 -21.42 -29.50
N ASP A 57 -8.68 -20.51 -29.90
CA ASP A 57 -8.29 -19.34 -29.09
C ASP A 57 -8.59 -17.97 -29.72
N TYR A 58 -9.46 -17.92 -30.74
CA TYR A 58 -9.82 -16.71 -31.50
C TYR A 58 -8.57 -15.87 -31.84
N ASP A 59 -7.65 -16.45 -32.61
CA ASP A 59 -6.36 -15.86 -32.94
C ASP A 59 -6.54 -14.58 -33.77
N THR A 60 -7.60 -14.54 -34.59
CA THR A 60 -7.91 -13.39 -35.46
C THR A 60 -9.29 -12.80 -35.20
N GLU A 61 -9.44 -11.51 -35.51
CA GLU A 61 -10.74 -10.83 -35.44
C GLU A 61 -11.77 -11.46 -36.41
N VAL A 62 -11.30 -12.01 -37.53
CA VAL A 62 -12.17 -12.69 -38.51
C VAL A 62 -12.83 -13.92 -37.88
N GLU A 63 -12.10 -14.68 -37.06
CA GLU A 63 -12.65 -15.83 -36.34
C GLU A 63 -13.72 -15.40 -35.33
N CYS A 64 -13.53 -14.26 -34.63
CA CYS A 64 -14.57 -13.66 -33.79
C CYS A 64 -15.85 -13.40 -34.60
N GLN A 65 -15.72 -12.76 -35.75
CA GLN A 65 -16.87 -12.41 -36.60
C GLN A 65 -17.57 -13.65 -37.18
N MET A 66 -16.80 -14.66 -37.61
CA MET A 66 -17.36 -15.91 -38.13
C MET A 66 -18.08 -16.72 -37.03
N ASP A 67 -17.58 -16.72 -35.80
CA ASP A 67 -18.29 -17.36 -34.68
C ASP A 67 -19.59 -16.63 -34.34
N ILE A 68 -19.61 -15.29 -34.32
CA ILE A 68 -20.87 -14.53 -34.13
C ILE A 68 -21.90 -14.91 -35.22
N ALA A 69 -21.45 -15.04 -36.48
CA ALA A 69 -22.31 -15.50 -37.58
C ALA A 69 -22.83 -16.93 -37.36
N ALA A 70 -22.00 -17.84 -36.87
CA ALA A 70 -22.40 -19.21 -36.54
C ALA A 70 -23.43 -19.25 -35.39
N VAL A 71 -23.21 -18.47 -34.32
CA VAL A 71 -24.15 -18.32 -33.21
C VAL A 71 -25.48 -17.76 -33.67
N TYR A 72 -25.46 -16.76 -34.57
CA TYR A 72 -26.68 -16.22 -35.14
C TYR A 72 -27.46 -17.31 -35.89
N LEU A 73 -26.79 -18.12 -36.71
CA LEU A 73 -27.45 -19.20 -37.46
C LEU A 73 -28.05 -20.27 -36.54
N ASP A 74 -27.34 -20.64 -35.46
CA ASP A 74 -27.82 -21.59 -34.47
C ASP A 74 -29.07 -21.06 -33.73
N HIS A 75 -28.96 -19.88 -33.15
CA HIS A 75 -30.05 -19.26 -32.38
C HIS A 75 -31.26 -18.87 -33.24
N ALA A 76 -31.04 -18.37 -34.46
CA ALA A 76 -32.11 -17.85 -35.31
C ALA A 76 -32.93 -18.95 -36.02
N GLN A 77 -32.43 -20.19 -36.03
CA GLN A 77 -33.17 -21.37 -36.49
C GLN A 77 -34.10 -21.93 -35.41
N GLY A 78 -33.81 -21.70 -34.13
CA GLY A 78 -34.66 -22.06 -33.00
C GLY A 78 -35.82 -21.08 -32.76
N THR A 79 -36.80 -21.52 -31.96
CA THR A 79 -37.91 -20.66 -31.49
C THR A 79 -37.60 -19.93 -30.18
N GLU A 80 -36.58 -20.37 -29.44
CA GLU A 80 -36.22 -19.89 -28.10
C GLU A 80 -35.89 -18.39 -28.08
N PHE A 81 -35.21 -17.92 -29.11
CA PHE A 81 -34.70 -16.56 -29.21
C PHE A 81 -35.45 -15.74 -30.27
N GLU A 82 -36.70 -16.11 -30.57
CA GLU A 82 -37.57 -15.39 -31.54
C GLU A 82 -36.93 -15.17 -32.93
N GLY A 83 -36.07 -16.12 -33.33
CA GLY A 83 -35.39 -16.09 -34.61
C GLY A 83 -34.30 -15.01 -34.72
N ASP A 84 -33.63 -14.66 -33.62
CA ASP A 84 -32.45 -13.77 -33.61
C ASP A 84 -31.38 -14.31 -32.63
N ILE A 85 -30.19 -13.72 -32.62
CA ILE A 85 -29.06 -14.11 -31.75
C ILE A 85 -29.32 -13.76 -30.28
N ALA A 86 -29.13 -14.65 -29.31
CA ALA A 86 -29.55 -14.43 -27.91
C ALA A 86 -28.86 -13.27 -27.14
N TYR A 87 -27.67 -12.79 -27.55
CA TYR A 87 -26.90 -11.80 -26.79
C TYR A 87 -27.03 -10.38 -27.35
N ASN A 88 -26.97 -9.38 -26.47
CA ASN A 88 -27.01 -7.97 -26.87
C ASN A 88 -25.74 -7.55 -27.60
N PHE A 89 -24.59 -7.90 -27.02
CA PHE A 89 -23.28 -7.51 -27.49
C PHE A 89 -22.30 -8.65 -27.33
N PHE A 90 -21.32 -8.70 -28.23
CA PHE A 90 -20.18 -9.61 -28.16
C PHE A 90 -18.90 -8.81 -27.96
N VAL A 91 -18.02 -9.31 -27.10
CA VAL A 91 -16.71 -8.71 -26.84
C VAL A 91 -15.63 -9.68 -27.30
N CYS A 92 -14.84 -9.25 -28.26
CA CYS A 92 -13.77 -10.04 -28.86
C CYS A 92 -12.45 -9.88 -28.07
N PRO A 93 -11.63 -10.94 -27.95
CA PRO A 93 -10.34 -10.90 -27.25
C PRO A 93 -9.37 -9.83 -27.76
N HIS A 94 -9.54 -9.37 -29.01
CA HIS A 94 -8.75 -8.28 -29.59
C HIS A 94 -9.21 -6.87 -29.19
N GLY A 95 -10.29 -6.74 -28.41
CA GLY A 95 -10.79 -5.45 -27.89
C GLY A 95 -11.90 -4.79 -28.72
N ASN A 96 -12.42 -5.47 -29.74
CA ASN A 96 -13.56 -5.00 -30.52
C ASN A 96 -14.90 -5.45 -29.91
N ILE A 97 -15.94 -4.64 -30.11
CA ILE A 97 -17.30 -4.90 -29.64
C ILE A 97 -18.23 -5.02 -30.85
N TYR A 98 -19.02 -6.09 -30.90
CA TYR A 98 -19.99 -6.33 -31.97
C TYR A 98 -21.42 -6.30 -31.45
N GLU A 99 -22.30 -5.70 -32.25
CA GLU A 99 -23.74 -5.67 -32.02
C GLU A 99 -24.36 -7.04 -32.33
N GLY A 100 -25.05 -7.62 -31.36
CA GLY A 100 -25.99 -8.73 -31.55
C GLY A 100 -27.41 -8.17 -31.64
N ARG A 101 -28.20 -8.31 -30.56
CA ARG A 101 -29.51 -7.66 -30.42
C ARG A 101 -29.46 -6.15 -30.14
N GLY A 102 -28.29 -5.60 -29.84
CA GLY A 102 -28.14 -4.18 -29.54
C GLY A 102 -28.97 -3.73 -28.33
N TYR A 103 -29.54 -2.53 -28.38
CA TYR A 103 -30.16 -1.88 -27.22
C TYR A 103 -31.61 -2.28 -26.93
N GLU A 104 -32.29 -2.86 -27.92
CA GLU A 104 -33.75 -2.86 -27.96
C GLU A 104 -34.40 -4.05 -27.25
N ARG A 105 -33.60 -5.00 -26.71
CA ARG A 105 -34.09 -6.20 -26.01
C ARG A 105 -32.99 -7.01 -25.34
N GLY A 106 -33.19 -7.56 -24.14
CA GLY A 106 -32.25 -8.51 -23.49
C GLY A 106 -32.73 -9.96 -23.52
N GLU A 107 -31.79 -10.90 -23.60
CA GLU A 107 -32.01 -12.35 -23.63
C GLU A 107 -30.76 -13.12 -23.17
N ALA A 108 -30.84 -14.45 -23.09
CA ALA A 108 -29.76 -15.38 -22.71
C ALA A 108 -29.44 -15.53 -21.22
N ASN A 109 -30.22 -14.94 -20.30
CA ASN A 109 -29.96 -15.06 -18.86
C ASN A 109 -30.71 -16.20 -18.17
N SER A 110 -31.44 -17.04 -18.93
CA SER A 110 -32.46 -17.97 -18.43
C SER A 110 -33.67 -17.26 -17.79
N PRO A 111 -34.89 -17.85 -17.87
CA PRO A 111 -36.04 -17.31 -17.15
C PRO A 111 -35.78 -17.25 -15.64
N GLY A 112 -36.24 -16.19 -14.99
CA GLY A 112 -36.10 -16.01 -13.55
C GLY A 112 -35.97 -14.55 -13.17
N TYR A 113 -35.72 -14.32 -11.88
CA TYR A 113 -35.61 -12.99 -11.29
C TYR A 113 -34.33 -12.86 -10.46
N VAL A 114 -33.81 -11.64 -10.35
CA VAL A 114 -32.72 -11.27 -9.43
C VAL A 114 -33.30 -10.40 -8.32
N THR A 115 -32.97 -10.72 -7.08
CA THR A 115 -33.42 -9.92 -5.93
C THR A 115 -32.50 -8.72 -5.71
N ARG A 116 -33.07 -7.52 -5.59
CA ARG A 116 -32.36 -6.30 -5.21
C ARG A 116 -33.11 -5.60 -4.08
N GLY A 117 -32.67 -5.82 -2.84
CA GLY A 117 -33.42 -5.37 -1.67
C GLY A 117 -34.78 -6.07 -1.60
N THR A 118 -35.88 -5.31 -1.68
CA THR A 118 -37.25 -5.86 -1.77
C THR A 118 -37.76 -5.98 -3.21
N GLU A 119 -37.00 -5.55 -4.21
CA GLU A 119 -37.39 -5.58 -5.61
C GLU A 119 -36.96 -6.89 -6.28
N SER A 120 -37.78 -7.36 -7.23
CA SER A 120 -37.53 -8.54 -8.04
C SER A 120 -37.42 -8.11 -9.50
N ILE A 121 -36.23 -8.27 -10.10
CA ILE A 121 -35.93 -7.79 -11.45
C ILE A 121 -35.82 -9.00 -12.38
N GLY A 122 -36.67 -9.08 -13.41
CA GLY A 122 -36.64 -10.18 -14.37
C GLY A 122 -35.30 -10.26 -15.10
N ARG A 123 -34.67 -11.43 -15.19
CA ARG A 123 -33.32 -11.60 -15.75
C ARG A 123 -33.20 -11.19 -17.22
N ASN A 124 -34.21 -11.51 -18.04
CA ASN A 124 -34.27 -11.13 -19.46
C ASN A 124 -34.90 -9.74 -19.69
N ALA A 125 -35.65 -9.23 -18.71
CA ALA A 125 -36.29 -7.91 -18.81
C ALA A 125 -35.38 -6.78 -18.28
N GLY A 126 -34.56 -7.08 -17.29
CA GLY A 126 -33.85 -6.10 -16.46
C GLY A 126 -32.37 -5.93 -16.72
N PHE A 127 -31.80 -6.66 -17.69
CA PHE A 127 -30.35 -6.71 -17.89
C PHE A 127 -29.96 -6.85 -19.36
N TYR A 128 -28.87 -6.18 -19.74
CA TYR A 128 -28.15 -6.48 -20.97
C TYR A 128 -27.31 -7.75 -20.82
N SER A 129 -27.20 -8.55 -21.88
CA SER A 129 -26.36 -9.75 -21.91
C SER A 129 -25.15 -9.54 -22.81
N ILE A 130 -23.95 -9.60 -22.23
CA ILE A 130 -22.70 -9.34 -22.92
C ILE A 130 -21.88 -10.63 -22.95
N CYS A 131 -21.67 -11.18 -24.14
CA CYS A 131 -20.97 -12.45 -24.36
C CYS A 131 -19.53 -12.23 -24.79
N ALA A 132 -18.57 -12.77 -24.03
CA ALA A 132 -17.19 -12.83 -24.44
C ALA A 132 -17.01 -13.94 -25.49
N LEU A 133 -16.32 -13.62 -26.57
CA LEU A 133 -15.82 -14.61 -27.54
C LEU A 133 -14.60 -15.31 -26.93
N MET A 134 -14.89 -16.20 -25.97
CA MET A 134 -13.89 -16.89 -25.16
C MET A 134 -14.48 -18.20 -24.61
N ASN A 135 -13.65 -19.24 -24.53
CA ASN A 135 -14.02 -20.51 -23.91
C ASN A 135 -14.07 -20.40 -22.38
N SER A 136 -14.74 -21.34 -21.69
CA SER A 136 -14.86 -21.30 -20.22
C SER A 136 -13.52 -21.34 -19.48
N ASN A 137 -12.56 -22.07 -20.03
CA ASN A 137 -11.25 -22.32 -19.41
C ASN A 137 -10.15 -21.33 -19.86
N HIS A 138 -10.46 -20.38 -20.74
CA HIS A 138 -9.48 -19.41 -21.22
C HIS A 138 -9.37 -18.21 -20.27
N THR A 139 -8.21 -17.56 -20.28
CA THR A 139 -7.96 -16.39 -19.44
C THR A 139 -8.22 -15.12 -20.24
N ALA A 140 -9.06 -14.24 -19.69
CA ALA A 140 -9.36 -12.95 -20.29
C ALA A 140 -8.10 -12.08 -20.38
N ARG A 141 -7.80 -11.59 -21.58
CA ARG A 141 -6.70 -10.66 -21.84
C ARG A 141 -7.15 -9.21 -21.65
N GLU A 142 -6.20 -8.32 -21.46
CA GLU A 142 -6.46 -6.91 -21.19
C GLU A 142 -7.36 -6.21 -22.24
N PRO A 143 -7.21 -6.40 -23.57
CA PRO A 143 -8.08 -5.75 -24.55
C PRO A 143 -9.56 -6.10 -24.38
N LEU A 144 -9.88 -7.38 -24.11
CA LEU A 144 -11.23 -7.84 -23.82
C LEU A 144 -11.82 -7.14 -22.58
N LEU A 145 -11.04 -7.08 -21.50
CA LEU A 145 -11.48 -6.47 -20.24
C LEU A 145 -11.69 -4.95 -20.39
N ARG A 146 -10.84 -4.27 -21.18
CA ARG A 146 -11.02 -2.86 -21.53
C ARG A 146 -12.29 -2.63 -22.36
N ALA A 147 -12.52 -3.48 -23.36
CA ALA A 147 -13.74 -3.42 -24.17
C ALA A 147 -15.01 -3.66 -23.33
N TYR A 148 -15.00 -4.60 -22.39
CA TYR A 148 -16.07 -4.76 -21.41
C TYR A 148 -16.31 -3.47 -20.61
N ARG A 149 -15.24 -2.89 -20.06
CA ARG A 149 -15.31 -1.68 -19.25
C ARG A 149 -15.88 -0.50 -20.02
N ASP A 150 -15.44 -0.31 -21.26
CA ASP A 150 -15.91 0.78 -22.11
C ASP A 150 -17.35 0.56 -22.59
N LEU A 151 -17.73 -0.69 -22.92
CA LEU A 151 -19.11 -1.04 -23.23
C LEU A 151 -20.03 -0.80 -22.03
N ILE A 152 -19.67 -1.25 -20.83
CA ILE A 152 -20.49 -1.06 -19.62
C ILE A 152 -20.64 0.44 -19.30
N ARG A 153 -19.58 1.24 -19.49
CA ARG A 153 -19.66 2.70 -19.35
C ARG A 153 -20.69 3.28 -20.32
N HIS A 154 -20.57 2.93 -21.60
CA HIS A 154 -21.50 3.38 -22.63
C HIS A 154 -22.95 2.97 -22.32
N LEU A 155 -23.16 1.72 -21.89
CA LEU A 155 -24.49 1.23 -21.53
C LEU A 155 -25.11 1.98 -20.33
N ARG A 156 -24.29 2.50 -19.41
CA ARG A 156 -24.75 3.29 -18.26
C ARG A 156 -25.02 4.75 -18.61
N GLU A 157 -24.26 5.33 -19.53
CA GLU A 157 -24.22 6.78 -19.74
C GLU A 157 -24.94 7.23 -21.03
N GLU A 158 -24.80 6.45 -22.09
CA GLU A 158 -25.09 6.89 -23.47
C GLU A 158 -26.17 6.03 -24.17
N ALA A 159 -26.39 4.79 -23.73
CA ALA A 159 -27.37 3.90 -24.37
C ALA A 159 -28.81 4.45 -24.28
N PRO A 160 -29.66 4.17 -25.30
CA PRO A 160 -31.06 4.61 -25.30
C PRO A 160 -31.86 4.17 -24.07
N ARG A 161 -31.58 2.97 -23.55
CA ARG A 161 -32.05 2.49 -22.25
C ARG A 161 -30.83 2.23 -21.38
N ARG A 162 -30.66 3.04 -20.34
CA ARG A 162 -29.45 3.00 -19.50
C ARG A 162 -29.45 1.78 -18.59
N ALA A 163 -28.30 1.11 -18.56
CA ALA A 163 -28.06 -0.02 -17.68
C ALA A 163 -27.93 0.41 -16.21
N GLY A 164 -28.40 -0.44 -15.30
CA GLY A 164 -28.11 -0.33 -13.88
C GLY A 164 -26.64 -0.57 -13.54
N THR A 165 -26.35 -0.58 -12.24
CA THR A 165 -24.99 -0.74 -11.73
C THR A 165 -24.58 -2.19 -11.52
N MET A 166 -25.51 -3.16 -11.51
CA MET A 166 -25.12 -4.56 -11.24
C MET A 166 -24.35 -5.14 -12.42
N ILE A 167 -23.34 -5.93 -12.08
CA ILE A 167 -22.59 -6.76 -13.01
C ILE A 167 -22.67 -8.16 -12.43
N LEU A 168 -23.34 -9.07 -13.11
CA LEU A 168 -23.62 -10.41 -12.61
C LEU A 168 -23.05 -11.49 -13.53
N PRO A 169 -22.52 -12.59 -12.99
CA PRO A 169 -22.24 -13.77 -13.81
C PRO A 169 -23.56 -14.43 -14.20
N HIS A 170 -23.61 -15.11 -15.34
CA HIS A 170 -24.79 -15.91 -15.69
C HIS A 170 -25.17 -16.91 -14.59
N SER A 171 -24.19 -17.49 -13.90
CA SER A 171 -24.33 -18.41 -12.75
C SER A 171 -24.89 -17.79 -11.46
N HIS A 172 -25.11 -16.47 -11.41
CA HIS A 172 -25.78 -15.87 -10.26
C HIS A 172 -27.21 -16.42 -10.16
N GLU A 173 -27.51 -17.16 -9.09
CA GLU A 173 -28.82 -17.79 -8.86
C GLU A 173 -29.30 -18.68 -10.04
N HIS A 174 -28.36 -19.25 -10.81
CA HIS A 174 -28.65 -20.15 -11.91
C HIS A 174 -27.56 -21.22 -12.03
N ASP A 175 -27.97 -22.48 -12.22
CA ASP A 175 -27.04 -23.62 -12.27
C ASP A 175 -26.39 -23.73 -13.66
N THR A 176 -25.28 -23.02 -13.84
CA THR A 176 -24.49 -23.01 -15.08
C THR A 176 -23.01 -22.75 -14.79
N GLU A 177 -22.11 -23.25 -15.64
CA GLU A 177 -20.69 -22.90 -15.60
C GLU A 177 -20.43 -21.45 -16.08
N CYS A 178 -21.34 -20.90 -16.88
CA CYS A 178 -21.21 -19.56 -17.46
C CYS A 178 -21.10 -18.49 -16.35
N PRO A 179 -20.10 -17.59 -16.38
CA PRO A 179 -19.24 -17.25 -17.50
C PRO A 179 -17.83 -17.88 -17.48
N GLY A 180 -17.66 -19.05 -16.85
CA GLY A 180 -16.37 -19.73 -16.72
C GLY A 180 -15.36 -18.86 -15.95
N ASN A 181 -14.14 -18.77 -16.48
CA ASN A 181 -13.06 -17.96 -15.89
C ASN A 181 -13.35 -16.45 -15.84
N LEU A 182 -14.39 -15.93 -16.51
CA LEU A 182 -14.83 -14.54 -16.32
C LEU A 182 -15.56 -14.31 -15.00
N LEU A 183 -15.87 -15.36 -14.25
CA LEU A 183 -16.56 -15.26 -12.96
C LEU A 183 -15.83 -14.31 -11.99
N MET A 184 -14.50 -14.26 -12.03
CA MET A 184 -13.72 -13.33 -11.19
C MET A 184 -13.94 -11.85 -11.51
N TYR A 185 -14.39 -11.53 -12.74
CA TYR A 185 -14.68 -10.17 -13.20
C TYR A 185 -16.15 -9.82 -13.19
N ALA A 186 -17.04 -10.81 -13.28
CA ALA A 186 -18.49 -10.62 -13.36
C ALA A 186 -19.09 -10.22 -12.01
N ARG A 187 -18.69 -9.07 -11.46
CA ARG A 187 -19.14 -8.51 -10.19
C ARG A 187 -18.87 -7.02 -10.14
N GLN A 188 -19.65 -6.30 -9.34
CA GLN A 188 -19.39 -4.89 -9.06
C GLN A 188 -18.03 -4.70 -8.40
N GLY A 189 -17.37 -3.57 -8.69
CA GLY A 189 -16.04 -3.26 -8.15
C GLY A 189 -14.87 -4.01 -8.80
N SER A 190 -15.12 -4.86 -9.81
CA SER A 190 -14.05 -5.53 -10.57
C SER A 190 -13.40 -4.61 -11.61
N THR A 191 -12.35 -5.08 -12.28
CA THR A 191 -11.65 -4.28 -13.32
C THR A 191 -12.54 -3.89 -14.51
N ILE A 192 -13.62 -4.66 -14.78
CA ILE A 192 -14.58 -4.34 -15.85
C ILE A 192 -15.66 -3.34 -15.40
N ASP A 193 -15.75 -3.02 -14.11
CA ASP A 193 -16.67 -2.00 -13.60
C ASP A 193 -16.09 -0.60 -13.79
N PRO A 194 -16.67 0.27 -14.64
CA PRO A 194 -16.15 1.61 -14.84
C PRO A 194 -16.14 2.49 -13.56
N ALA A 195 -16.88 2.10 -12.51
CA ALA A 195 -16.86 2.79 -11.21
C ALA A 195 -15.65 2.40 -10.33
N ALA A 196 -14.93 1.33 -10.65
CA ALA A 196 -13.74 0.88 -9.92
C ALA A 196 -12.45 1.37 -10.58
N ALA A 197 -11.37 1.50 -9.81
CA ALA A 197 -10.04 1.73 -10.36
C ALA A 197 -9.61 0.54 -11.24
N TRP A 198 -8.86 0.80 -12.32
CA TRP A 198 -8.35 -0.25 -13.20
C TRP A 198 -7.26 -1.07 -12.47
N ALA A 199 -7.49 -2.36 -12.29
CA ALA A 199 -6.58 -3.27 -11.59
C ALA A 199 -5.83 -4.24 -12.53
N GLY A 200 -6.11 -4.19 -13.84
CA GLY A 200 -5.55 -5.13 -14.82
C GLY A 200 -6.17 -6.52 -14.74
N PRO A 201 -5.66 -7.51 -15.48
CA PRO A 201 -6.12 -8.90 -15.39
C PRO A 201 -5.77 -9.54 -14.04
N GLY A 202 -6.69 -10.34 -13.48
CA GLY A 202 -6.43 -11.23 -12.33
C GLY A 202 -5.76 -12.54 -12.75
N ASP A 203 -5.07 -13.18 -11.81
CA ASP A 203 -4.40 -14.47 -12.02
C ASP A 203 -5.39 -15.63 -11.80
N ILE A 204 -5.47 -16.53 -12.79
CA ILE A 204 -6.44 -17.63 -12.77
C ILE A 204 -6.13 -18.68 -11.70
N TYR A 205 -4.87 -18.88 -11.35
CA TYR A 205 -4.46 -19.83 -10.33
C TYR A 205 -4.70 -19.26 -8.93
N VAL A 206 -4.49 -17.96 -8.74
CA VAL A 206 -4.92 -17.27 -7.51
C VAL A 206 -6.45 -17.34 -7.35
N PHE A 207 -7.21 -17.15 -8.43
CA PHE A 207 -8.66 -17.31 -8.41
C PHE A 207 -9.06 -18.75 -8.02
N ALA A 208 -8.43 -19.75 -8.64
CA ALA A 208 -8.66 -21.15 -8.29
C ALA A 208 -8.34 -21.45 -6.82
N ALA A 209 -7.24 -20.92 -6.30
CA ALA A 209 -6.86 -21.02 -4.89
C ALA A 209 -7.89 -20.40 -3.95
N GLN A 210 -8.39 -19.19 -4.26
CA GLN A 210 -9.41 -18.50 -3.47
C GLN A 210 -10.71 -19.29 -3.41
N ARG A 211 -11.17 -19.81 -4.56
CA ARG A 211 -12.37 -20.66 -4.61
C ARG A 211 -12.18 -21.95 -3.82
N TRP A 212 -11.03 -22.61 -4.01
CA TRP A 212 -10.70 -23.86 -3.33
C TRP A 212 -10.67 -23.67 -1.81
N VAL A 213 -9.91 -22.69 -1.30
CA VAL A 213 -9.76 -22.49 0.15
C VAL A 213 -11.10 -22.14 0.79
N ASN A 214 -11.91 -21.29 0.14
CA ASN A 214 -13.25 -20.95 0.61
C ASN A 214 -14.16 -22.18 0.63
N LYS A 215 -14.16 -22.98 -0.44
CA LYS A 215 -14.99 -24.19 -0.54
C LYS A 215 -14.59 -25.24 0.48
N THR A 216 -13.30 -25.43 0.72
CA THR A 216 -12.76 -26.48 1.59
C THR A 216 -12.97 -26.17 3.07
N TYR A 217 -12.81 -24.91 3.50
CA TYR A 217 -12.76 -24.58 4.92
C TYR A 217 -13.94 -23.77 5.45
N ALA A 218 -14.74 -23.11 4.59
CA ALA A 218 -15.91 -22.35 5.06
C ALA A 218 -16.97 -23.31 5.64
N GLY A 219 -17.36 -23.07 6.89
CA GLY A 219 -18.29 -23.94 7.63
C GLY A 219 -17.66 -25.24 8.15
N VAL A 220 -16.38 -25.51 7.82
CA VAL A 220 -15.64 -26.71 8.26
C VAL A 220 -14.61 -26.37 9.33
N ALA A 221 -13.82 -25.31 9.13
CA ALA A 221 -12.80 -24.88 10.09
C ALA A 221 -13.36 -23.77 11.00
N PRO A 222 -13.44 -23.98 12.33
CA PRO A 222 -13.88 -22.94 13.26
C PRO A 222 -13.01 -21.68 13.15
N GLY A 223 -13.64 -20.51 13.09
CA GLY A 223 -12.96 -19.21 12.97
C GLY A 223 -12.52 -18.82 11.55
N TYR A 224 -12.70 -19.70 10.54
CA TYR A 224 -12.32 -19.42 9.16
C TYR A 224 -13.09 -18.24 8.56
N LEU A 225 -12.38 -17.34 7.87
CA LEU A 225 -12.95 -16.21 7.15
C LEU A 225 -12.71 -16.36 5.64
N ARG A 226 -13.77 -16.18 4.85
CA ARG A 226 -13.70 -16.25 3.38
C ARG A 226 -12.88 -15.09 2.81
N CYS A 227 -12.06 -15.37 1.80
CA CYS A 227 -11.41 -14.34 1.00
C CYS A 227 -12.24 -14.02 -0.27
N PRO A 228 -12.07 -12.84 -0.88
CA PRO A 228 -12.67 -12.53 -2.17
C PRO A 228 -12.14 -13.46 -3.28
N GLU A 229 -13.03 -13.97 -4.14
CA GLU A 229 -12.68 -14.85 -5.27
C GLU A 229 -12.45 -13.97 -6.52
N SER A 230 -11.28 -13.32 -6.60
CA SER A 230 -10.98 -12.21 -7.51
C SER A 230 -9.84 -12.44 -8.50
N GLY A 231 -8.99 -13.45 -8.27
CA GLY A 231 -7.72 -13.61 -8.98
C GLY A 231 -6.63 -12.63 -8.56
N TYR A 232 -6.91 -11.68 -7.67
CA TYR A 232 -5.90 -10.79 -7.09
C TYR A 232 -5.48 -11.31 -5.71
N THR A 233 -4.17 -11.49 -5.53
CA THR A 233 -3.58 -11.82 -4.22
C THR A 233 -3.69 -10.63 -3.25
N GLY A 234 -3.53 -10.89 -1.95
CA GLY A 234 -3.61 -9.89 -0.90
C GLY A 234 -3.72 -10.52 0.49
N TRP A 235 -3.76 -9.69 1.54
CA TRP A 235 -3.83 -10.14 2.93
C TRP A 235 -4.97 -11.14 3.17
N SER A 236 -6.18 -10.86 2.69
CA SER A 236 -7.32 -11.76 2.86
C SER A 236 -7.05 -13.14 2.26
N THR A 237 -6.45 -13.22 1.07
CA THR A 237 -6.11 -14.50 0.41
C THR A 237 -5.08 -15.30 1.22
N VAL A 238 -3.94 -14.69 1.57
CA VAL A 238 -2.87 -15.40 2.29
C VAL A 238 -3.27 -15.77 3.73
N LEU A 239 -4.14 -14.96 4.37
CA LEU A 239 -4.66 -15.25 5.70
C LEU A 239 -5.72 -16.36 5.69
N SER A 240 -6.58 -16.43 4.67
CA SER A 240 -7.46 -17.60 4.48
C SER A 240 -6.67 -18.87 4.23
N LEU A 241 -5.58 -18.82 3.44
CA LEU A 241 -4.65 -19.95 3.29
C LEU A 241 -3.94 -20.31 4.61
N THR A 242 -3.59 -19.31 5.43
CA THR A 242 -3.04 -19.51 6.78
C THR A 242 -4.02 -20.27 7.67
N GLN A 243 -5.30 -19.91 7.65
CA GLN A 243 -6.34 -20.61 8.41
C GLN A 243 -6.54 -22.04 7.89
N GLY A 244 -6.47 -22.25 6.58
CA GLY A 244 -6.44 -23.59 5.99
C GLY A 244 -5.27 -24.42 6.54
N LEU A 245 -4.04 -23.88 6.52
CA LEU A 245 -2.88 -24.55 7.11
C LEU A 245 -3.07 -24.85 8.60
N GLN A 246 -3.58 -23.89 9.38
CA GLN A 246 -3.86 -24.11 10.79
C GLN A 246 -4.80 -25.30 11.01
N HIS A 247 -5.89 -25.38 10.23
CA HIS A 247 -6.82 -26.51 10.30
C HIS A 247 -6.14 -27.85 9.99
N GLU A 248 -5.37 -27.91 8.89
CA GLU A 248 -4.63 -29.12 8.48
C GLU A 248 -3.53 -29.52 9.49
N LEU A 249 -3.08 -28.58 10.33
CA LEU A 249 -2.15 -28.82 11.44
C LEU A 249 -2.85 -29.10 12.78
N GLY A 250 -4.19 -29.18 12.80
CA GLY A 250 -4.97 -29.47 14.00
C GLY A 250 -5.16 -28.28 14.96
N ILE A 251 -4.94 -27.05 14.51
CA ILE A 251 -5.14 -25.83 15.30
C ILE A 251 -6.60 -25.39 15.19
N SER A 252 -7.27 -25.22 16.33
CA SER A 252 -8.66 -24.75 16.42
C SER A 252 -8.90 -23.89 17.67
N PRO A 253 -9.67 -22.78 17.58
CA PRO A 253 -10.15 -22.18 16.35
C PRO A 253 -9.00 -21.62 15.51
N THR A 254 -9.21 -21.54 14.19
CA THR A 254 -8.27 -20.89 13.27
C THR A 254 -8.39 -19.37 13.39
N VAL A 255 -7.29 -18.66 13.16
CA VAL A 255 -7.20 -17.19 13.24
C VAL A 255 -6.41 -16.62 12.08
N GLN A 256 -6.72 -15.40 11.66
CA GLN A 256 -6.00 -14.68 10.60
C GLN A 256 -4.63 -14.15 11.06
N ASN A 257 -3.76 -15.05 11.51
CA ASN A 257 -2.38 -14.73 11.87
C ASN A 257 -1.48 -15.97 11.83
N PHE A 258 -0.35 -15.88 11.12
CA PHE A 258 0.73 -16.85 11.22
C PHE A 258 1.63 -16.49 12.42
N GLY A 259 1.13 -16.82 13.62
CA GLY A 259 1.80 -16.58 14.91
C GLY A 259 2.72 -17.72 15.37
N SER A 260 3.19 -17.64 16.61
CA SER A 260 4.07 -18.64 17.25
C SER A 260 3.46 -20.04 17.27
N GLY A 261 2.14 -20.17 17.48
CA GLY A 261 1.43 -21.44 17.44
C GLY A 261 1.55 -22.14 16.09
N THR A 262 1.21 -21.46 14.99
CA THR A 262 1.36 -22.00 13.62
C THR A 262 2.82 -22.30 13.30
N PHE A 263 3.74 -21.41 13.68
CA PHE A 263 5.18 -21.62 13.47
C PHE A 263 5.69 -22.89 14.16
N ASN A 264 5.33 -23.09 15.43
CA ASN A 264 5.70 -24.28 16.18
C ASN A 264 5.07 -25.55 15.62
N ALA A 265 3.84 -25.49 15.11
CA ALA A 265 3.19 -26.63 14.47
C ALA A 265 3.90 -27.03 13.15
N VAL A 266 4.28 -26.06 12.31
CA VAL A 266 5.09 -26.33 11.10
C VAL A 266 6.46 -26.89 11.48
N LYS A 267 7.12 -26.32 12.49
CA LYS A 267 8.41 -26.80 12.99
C LYS A 267 8.34 -28.23 13.53
N ALA A 268 7.32 -28.55 14.32
CA ALA A 268 7.14 -29.89 14.89
C ALA A 268 6.79 -30.93 13.83
N ARG A 269 6.13 -30.51 12.73
CA ARG A 269 5.82 -31.39 11.60
C ARG A 269 7.06 -31.81 10.81
N ASP A 270 8.06 -30.94 10.71
CA ASP A 270 9.38 -31.21 10.11
C ASP A 270 9.34 -31.87 8.71
N LYS A 271 8.43 -31.40 7.86
CA LYS A 271 8.27 -31.87 6.48
C LYS A 271 8.23 -30.73 5.49
N LEU A 272 9.07 -30.84 4.46
CA LEU A 272 9.09 -29.95 3.30
C LEU A 272 7.94 -30.30 2.33
N PRO A 273 7.54 -29.36 1.45
CA PRO A 273 6.40 -29.56 0.56
C PRO A 273 6.44 -30.84 -0.29
N TYR A 274 7.59 -31.22 -0.85
CA TYR A 274 7.72 -32.45 -1.65
C TYR A 274 7.51 -33.75 -0.84
N GLN A 275 7.56 -33.69 0.49
CA GLN A 275 7.29 -34.82 1.39
C GLN A 275 5.81 -34.92 1.77
N GLU A 276 5.00 -33.95 1.35
CA GLU A 276 3.57 -33.83 1.66
C GLU A 276 2.68 -34.19 0.46
N ILE A 277 3.23 -34.81 -0.59
CA ILE A 277 2.50 -35.14 -1.83
C ILE A 277 1.27 -36.05 -1.63
N HIS A 278 1.18 -36.75 -0.49
CA HIS A 278 0.05 -37.58 -0.12
C HIS A 278 -1.05 -36.83 0.64
N GLN A 279 -0.83 -35.54 0.94
CA GLN A 279 -1.75 -34.67 1.66
C GLN A 279 -2.26 -33.57 0.70
N PRO A 280 -3.34 -33.83 -0.07
CA PRO A 280 -3.75 -32.96 -1.17
C PRO A 280 -4.08 -31.53 -0.72
N ASN A 281 -4.63 -31.35 0.48
CA ASN A 281 -4.92 -30.02 1.04
C ASN A 281 -3.66 -29.24 1.38
N LEU A 282 -2.64 -29.88 1.96
CA LEU A 282 -1.35 -29.23 2.22
C LEU A 282 -0.64 -28.88 0.92
N THR A 283 -0.64 -29.78 -0.06
CA THR A 283 -0.09 -29.48 -1.40
C THR A 283 -0.81 -28.29 -2.04
N ALA A 284 -2.13 -28.23 -1.95
CA ALA A 284 -2.93 -27.11 -2.44
C ALA A 284 -2.59 -25.79 -1.74
N ILE A 285 -2.36 -25.79 -0.43
CA ILE A 285 -1.91 -24.60 0.31
C ILE A 285 -0.55 -24.12 -0.23
N TRP A 286 0.43 -25.01 -0.41
CA TRP A 286 1.77 -24.61 -0.83
C TRP A 286 1.82 -24.11 -2.27
N ASN A 287 1.15 -24.79 -3.21
CA ASN A 287 1.01 -24.29 -4.58
C ASN A 287 0.28 -22.93 -4.61
N SER A 288 -0.81 -22.80 -3.83
CA SER A 288 -1.55 -21.54 -3.71
C SER A 288 -0.69 -20.40 -3.18
N ALA A 289 0.13 -20.68 -2.17
CA ALA A 289 1.02 -19.68 -1.60
C ALA A 289 2.11 -19.25 -2.59
N LEU A 290 2.68 -20.17 -3.37
CA LEU A 290 3.65 -19.84 -4.44
C LEU A 290 3.03 -18.90 -5.48
N TRP A 291 1.84 -19.21 -5.98
CA TRP A 291 1.12 -18.33 -6.92
C TRP A 291 0.83 -16.95 -6.32
N CYS A 292 0.37 -16.91 -5.07
CA CYS A 292 0.12 -15.65 -4.36
C CYS A 292 1.37 -14.78 -4.19
N LYS A 293 2.56 -15.38 -4.28
CA LYS A 293 3.87 -14.71 -4.23
C LYS A 293 4.47 -14.38 -5.61
N GLY A 294 3.77 -14.73 -6.69
CA GLY A 294 4.25 -14.53 -8.05
C GLY A 294 5.32 -15.54 -8.48
N TYR A 295 5.43 -16.66 -7.77
CA TYR A 295 6.18 -17.82 -8.25
C TYR A 295 5.25 -18.71 -9.07
N TRP A 296 5.81 -19.38 -10.05
CA TRP A 296 5.09 -20.46 -10.73
C TRP A 296 4.85 -21.62 -9.74
N ALA A 297 3.91 -22.50 -10.06
CA ALA A 297 3.75 -23.78 -9.40
C ALA A 297 3.02 -24.75 -10.34
N SER A 298 2.82 -25.99 -9.92
CA SER A 298 2.02 -26.99 -10.62
C SER A 298 0.67 -26.43 -11.09
N PRO A 299 0.21 -26.69 -12.33
CA PRO A 299 -1.13 -26.28 -12.77
C PRO A 299 -2.26 -26.98 -12.00
N SER A 300 -1.95 -28.05 -11.27
CA SER A 300 -2.85 -28.74 -10.34
C SER A 300 -2.63 -28.23 -8.92
N LEU A 301 -3.71 -27.77 -8.27
CA LEU A 301 -3.72 -27.41 -6.86
C LEU A 301 -3.10 -28.53 -5.99
N THR A 302 -3.53 -29.77 -6.18
CA THR A 302 -3.24 -30.88 -5.25
C THR A 302 -2.03 -31.72 -5.65
N SER A 303 -1.24 -31.30 -6.63
CA SER A 303 -0.06 -32.04 -7.08
C SER A 303 1.20 -31.19 -6.96
N TRP A 304 2.25 -31.71 -6.32
CA TRP A 304 3.57 -31.09 -6.30
C TRP A 304 4.38 -31.59 -7.49
N THR A 305 4.67 -30.71 -8.45
CA THR A 305 5.40 -31.06 -9.68
C THR A 305 6.81 -30.49 -9.66
N GLU A 306 7.63 -30.82 -10.65
CA GLU A 306 8.95 -30.21 -10.86
C GLU A 306 8.88 -28.68 -10.90
N GLY A 307 7.85 -28.11 -11.55
CA GLY A 307 7.64 -26.66 -11.57
C GLY A 307 7.37 -26.03 -10.19
N SER A 308 6.71 -26.75 -9.28
CA SER A 308 6.55 -26.33 -7.88
C SER A 308 7.89 -26.41 -7.14
N GLU A 309 8.65 -27.48 -7.35
CA GLU A 309 9.96 -27.69 -6.71
C GLU A 309 11.00 -26.64 -7.16
N ASP A 310 11.07 -26.33 -8.46
CA ASP A 310 11.94 -25.29 -9.01
C ASP A 310 11.59 -23.91 -8.46
N SER A 311 10.29 -23.62 -8.33
CA SER A 311 9.80 -22.36 -7.77
C SER A 311 10.06 -22.26 -6.28
N PHE A 312 9.98 -23.37 -5.56
CA PHE A 312 10.37 -23.46 -4.16
C PHE A 312 11.88 -23.23 -3.98
N LYS A 313 12.72 -23.79 -4.86
CA LYS A 313 14.16 -23.51 -4.90
C LYS A 313 14.45 -22.04 -5.25
N ALA A 314 13.73 -21.47 -6.21
CA ALA A 314 13.86 -20.07 -6.59
C ALA A 314 13.50 -19.14 -5.43
N LEU A 315 12.44 -19.45 -4.68
CA LEU A 315 12.06 -18.71 -3.47
C LEU A 315 13.18 -18.68 -2.43
N TYR A 316 13.83 -19.81 -2.16
CA TYR A 316 14.98 -19.85 -1.25
C TYR A 316 16.11 -18.95 -1.75
N ALA A 317 16.47 -19.05 -3.03
CA ALA A 317 17.51 -18.21 -3.62
C ALA A 317 17.14 -16.71 -3.56
N ASP A 318 15.89 -16.37 -3.88
CA ASP A 318 15.38 -15.00 -3.86
C ASP A 318 15.35 -14.42 -2.44
N ALA A 319 15.10 -15.25 -1.42
CA ALA A 319 15.19 -14.91 0.00
C ALA A 319 16.64 -14.89 0.55
N GLY A 320 17.64 -15.25 -0.26
CA GLY A 320 19.05 -15.32 0.14
C GLY A 320 19.43 -16.59 0.90
N LEU A 321 18.60 -17.62 0.88
CA LEU A 321 18.77 -18.85 1.64
C LEU A 321 19.51 -19.92 0.81
N PRO A 322 20.42 -20.70 1.42
CA PRO A 322 21.01 -21.86 0.76
C PRO A 322 19.98 -22.97 0.56
N TYR A 323 20.05 -23.67 -0.57
CA TYR A 323 19.14 -24.77 -0.90
C TYR A 323 19.78 -26.16 -0.81
N ASP A 324 21.10 -26.27 -0.99
CA ASP A 324 21.75 -27.58 -1.15
C ASP A 324 21.89 -28.35 0.17
N ASP A 325 21.93 -27.65 1.31
CA ASP A 325 21.95 -28.26 2.65
C ASP A 325 20.52 -28.62 3.10
N LEU A 326 20.19 -29.91 3.08
CA LEU A 326 18.88 -30.41 3.51
C LEU A 326 18.57 -30.12 4.99
N ALA A 327 19.54 -30.27 5.89
CA ALA A 327 19.32 -30.03 7.32
C ALA A 327 19.04 -28.55 7.58
N GLN A 328 19.77 -27.66 6.89
CA GLN A 328 19.52 -26.24 6.96
C GLN A 328 18.16 -25.88 6.34
N ARG A 329 17.78 -26.49 5.20
CA ARG A 329 16.45 -26.28 4.59
C ARG A 329 15.32 -26.62 5.54
N HIS A 330 15.40 -27.75 6.24
CA HIS A 330 14.44 -28.13 7.28
C HIS A 330 14.41 -27.12 8.43
N ARG A 331 15.58 -26.69 8.92
CA ARG A 331 15.67 -25.69 9.99
C ARG A 331 14.99 -24.36 9.64
N VAL A 332 15.16 -23.87 8.40
CA VAL A 332 14.58 -22.58 7.97
C VAL A 332 13.17 -22.69 7.43
N TRP A 333 12.68 -23.90 7.16
CA TRP A 333 11.36 -24.12 6.57
C TRP A 333 10.20 -23.44 7.33
N PRO A 334 10.12 -23.46 8.67
CA PRO A 334 9.06 -22.74 9.38
C PRO A 334 9.05 -21.22 9.10
N HIS A 335 10.22 -20.62 8.86
CA HIS A 335 10.33 -19.21 8.48
C HIS A 335 9.88 -18.99 7.03
N VAL A 336 10.25 -19.88 6.11
CA VAL A 336 9.82 -19.82 4.70
C VAL A 336 8.31 -20.02 4.57
N ALA A 337 7.75 -21.01 5.27
CA ALA A 337 6.31 -21.26 5.32
C ALA A 337 5.53 -20.04 5.86
N ARG A 338 6.05 -19.42 6.92
CA ARG A 338 5.47 -18.18 7.46
C ARG A 338 5.50 -17.06 6.43
N ALA A 339 6.62 -16.87 5.74
CA ALA A 339 6.76 -15.81 4.76
C ALA A 339 5.90 -16.02 3.51
N LEU A 340 5.76 -17.28 3.05
CA LEU A 340 4.86 -17.69 1.98
C LEU A 340 3.40 -17.33 2.24
N LEU A 341 2.97 -17.39 3.51
CA LEU A 341 1.60 -17.13 3.95
C LEU A 341 1.39 -15.74 4.58
N ARG A 342 2.33 -14.83 4.33
CA ARG A 342 2.25 -13.39 4.64
C ARG A 342 2.30 -12.57 3.34
N MET A 343 2.51 -11.26 3.42
CA MET A 343 2.73 -10.40 2.24
C MET A 343 4.21 -10.13 1.93
N ASP A 344 5.14 -10.80 2.61
CA ASP A 344 6.59 -10.64 2.39
C ASP A 344 7.00 -10.98 0.94
N GLN A 345 7.59 -10.04 0.21
CA GLN A 345 8.00 -10.23 -1.19
C GLN A 345 9.53 -10.47 -1.27
N PHE A 346 9.97 -11.44 -2.07
CA PHE A 346 11.38 -11.84 -2.18
C PHE A 346 12.00 -11.54 -3.54
N ARG A 347 11.18 -11.11 -4.51
CA ARG A 347 11.63 -10.55 -5.77
C ARG A 347 11.59 -9.04 -5.72
N ARG A 348 12.56 -8.40 -6.38
CA ARG A 348 12.64 -6.94 -6.40
C ARG A 348 11.38 -6.36 -7.04
N VAL A 349 10.70 -5.47 -6.31
CA VAL A 349 9.49 -4.80 -6.83
C VAL A 349 9.87 -3.64 -7.75
N PRO A 350 8.95 -3.14 -8.59
CA PRO A 350 9.15 -1.87 -9.29
C PRO A 350 9.54 -0.76 -8.30
N GLY A 351 10.63 -0.03 -8.61
CA GLY A 351 11.18 1.00 -7.70
C GLY A 351 12.08 0.47 -6.58
N GLY A 352 12.18 -0.84 -6.39
CA GLY A 352 13.11 -1.45 -5.42
C GLY A 352 14.58 -1.32 -5.84
N ASP A 353 15.46 -1.17 -4.86
CA ASP A 353 16.90 -1.01 -5.03
C ASP A 353 17.65 -2.35 -4.96
N ALA A 354 18.63 -2.54 -5.85
CA ALA A 354 19.38 -3.78 -5.96
C ALA A 354 20.33 -4.02 -4.77
N GLU A 355 20.90 -2.97 -4.20
CA GLU A 355 21.79 -3.06 -3.04
C GLU A 355 21.00 -3.28 -1.76
N ILE A 356 19.83 -2.62 -1.61
CA ILE A 356 18.90 -2.93 -0.51
C ILE A 356 18.52 -4.42 -0.58
N GLN A 357 18.20 -4.94 -1.76
CA GLN A 357 17.91 -6.37 -1.93
C GLN A 357 19.10 -7.26 -1.53
N ARG A 358 20.34 -6.88 -1.88
CA ARG A 358 21.53 -7.63 -1.44
C ARG A 358 21.69 -7.60 0.08
N ILE A 359 21.45 -6.47 0.73
CA ILE A 359 21.48 -6.36 2.20
C ILE A 359 20.39 -7.24 2.81
N GLN A 360 19.15 -7.17 2.34
CA GLN A 360 18.02 -8.00 2.79
C GLN A 360 18.34 -9.50 2.70
N ARG A 361 18.87 -9.97 1.56
CA ARG A 361 19.30 -11.37 1.37
C ARG A 361 20.41 -11.78 2.33
N ARG A 362 21.38 -10.89 2.59
CA ARG A 362 22.43 -11.14 3.59
C ARG A 362 21.87 -11.22 5.01
N LEU A 363 20.89 -10.39 5.35
CA LEU A 363 20.23 -10.43 6.65
C LEU A 363 19.59 -11.81 6.88
N ASN A 364 18.86 -12.31 5.89
CA ASN A 364 18.24 -13.64 5.92
C ASN A 364 19.28 -14.76 5.96
N SER A 365 20.26 -14.75 5.06
CA SER A 365 21.25 -15.82 4.93
C SER A 365 22.09 -15.99 6.19
N ARG A 366 22.53 -14.88 6.79
CA ARG A 366 23.42 -14.89 7.93
C ARG A 366 22.67 -15.05 9.24
N TYR A 367 21.71 -14.17 9.52
CA TYR A 367 21.17 -14.03 10.88
C TYR A 367 19.96 -14.93 11.13
N VAL A 368 19.15 -15.20 10.11
CA VAL A 368 18.06 -16.18 10.19
C VAL A 368 18.58 -17.58 9.91
N ALA A 369 19.23 -17.79 8.77
CA ALA A 369 19.58 -19.12 8.31
C ALA A 369 20.92 -19.65 8.80
N GLY A 370 21.91 -18.80 9.07
CA GLY A 370 23.23 -19.21 9.57
C GLY A 370 23.25 -19.31 11.09
N ILE A 371 23.07 -18.15 11.75
CA ILE A 371 23.11 -17.95 13.19
C ILE A 371 21.84 -18.49 13.86
N GLY A 372 20.66 -18.19 13.31
CA GLY A 372 19.38 -18.59 13.89
C GLY A 372 18.96 -17.74 15.09
N ILE A 373 18.98 -16.41 14.95
CA ILE A 373 18.46 -15.49 15.98
C ILE A 373 16.99 -15.82 16.26
N PRO A 374 16.60 -16.25 17.48
CA PRO A 374 15.27 -16.77 17.76
C PRO A 374 14.13 -15.80 17.47
N ALA A 375 14.33 -14.51 17.74
CA ALA A 375 13.33 -13.47 17.52
C ALA A 375 13.22 -13.02 16.05
N MET A 376 14.21 -13.35 15.21
CA MET A 376 14.30 -12.84 13.85
C MET A 376 13.49 -13.70 12.88
N ILE A 377 12.76 -13.03 12.00
CA ILE A 377 12.03 -13.64 10.88
C ILE A 377 12.75 -13.32 9.57
N LEU A 378 12.37 -13.99 8.48
CA LEU A 378 12.82 -13.56 7.15
C LEU A 378 12.30 -12.14 6.90
N VAL A 379 13.21 -11.24 6.56
CA VAL A 379 12.86 -9.92 6.03
C VAL A 379 12.53 -10.07 4.54
N PRO A 380 11.60 -9.27 3.98
CA PRO A 380 11.36 -9.26 2.55
C PRO A 380 12.65 -8.90 1.80
N CYS A 381 12.79 -9.43 0.58
CA CYS A 381 13.91 -9.20 -0.34
C CYS A 381 13.43 -8.43 -1.59
N ASP A 382 12.56 -7.45 -1.39
CA ASP A 382 11.89 -6.66 -2.43
C ASP A 382 12.69 -5.44 -2.89
N GLY A 383 13.81 -5.14 -2.27
CA GLY A 383 14.62 -3.94 -2.53
C GLY A 383 14.08 -2.67 -1.87
N VAL A 384 13.12 -2.77 -0.95
CA VAL A 384 12.57 -1.63 -0.20
C VAL A 384 12.96 -1.71 1.27
N TYR A 385 13.47 -0.62 1.84
CA TYR A 385 13.78 -0.58 3.27
C TYR A 385 12.51 -0.40 4.10
N SER A 386 11.80 -1.49 4.35
CA SER A 386 10.54 -1.50 5.10
C SER A 386 10.75 -1.66 6.61
N ARG A 387 9.66 -1.50 7.37
CA ARG A 387 9.61 -1.74 8.82
C ARG A 387 10.20 -3.11 9.22
N ASP A 388 9.82 -4.18 8.51
CA ASP A 388 10.29 -5.54 8.82
C ASP A 388 11.80 -5.66 8.58
N VAL A 389 12.33 -4.97 7.56
CA VAL A 389 13.77 -4.91 7.28
C VAL A 389 14.50 -4.13 8.37
N GLN A 390 13.98 -2.98 8.83
CA GLN A 390 14.54 -2.20 9.93
C GLN A 390 14.57 -3.01 11.24
N GLN A 391 13.53 -3.78 11.55
CA GLN A 391 13.50 -4.65 12.73
C GLN A 391 14.54 -5.77 12.64
N GLY A 392 14.60 -6.48 11.51
CA GLY A 392 15.62 -7.52 11.29
C GLY A 392 17.04 -6.97 11.28
N PHE A 393 17.23 -5.76 10.74
CA PHE A 393 18.51 -5.06 10.76
C PHE A 393 18.94 -4.70 12.19
N MET A 394 18.03 -4.18 13.03
CA MET A 394 18.32 -3.91 14.45
C MET A 394 18.68 -5.18 15.22
N MET A 395 17.97 -6.29 14.99
CA MET A 395 18.30 -7.58 15.62
C MET A 395 19.69 -8.09 15.21
N SER A 396 20.03 -7.92 13.93
CA SER A 396 21.34 -8.27 13.39
C SER A 396 22.46 -7.42 14.01
N LEU A 397 22.22 -6.12 14.19
CA LEU A 397 23.13 -5.22 14.89
C LEU A 397 23.31 -5.61 16.36
N GLN A 398 22.21 -5.89 17.08
CA GLN A 398 22.27 -6.37 18.47
C GLN A 398 23.14 -7.63 18.61
N PHE A 399 23.03 -8.57 17.66
CA PHE A 399 23.92 -9.74 17.62
C PHE A 399 25.38 -9.35 17.41
N GLU A 400 25.68 -8.47 16.44
CA GLU A 400 27.07 -8.09 16.17
C GLU A 400 27.70 -7.26 17.29
N LEU A 401 26.88 -6.55 18.08
CA LEU A 401 27.25 -5.90 19.34
C LEU A 401 27.44 -6.89 20.51
N LYS A 402 27.26 -8.19 20.27
CA LYS A 402 27.37 -9.32 21.22
C LYS A 402 26.44 -9.20 22.43
N LEU A 403 25.20 -8.76 22.19
CA LEU A 403 24.11 -9.04 23.14
C LEU A 403 23.83 -10.55 23.14
N ASP A 404 23.36 -11.07 24.28
CA ASP A 404 22.94 -12.46 24.37
C ASP A 404 21.83 -12.73 23.35
N ILE A 405 21.98 -13.79 22.57
CA ILE A 405 21.10 -14.11 21.44
C ILE A 405 19.62 -14.25 21.85
N ASN A 406 19.34 -14.65 23.09
CA ASN A 406 17.98 -14.81 23.62
C ASN A 406 17.36 -13.48 24.09
N THR A 407 18.16 -12.42 24.21
CA THR A 407 17.71 -11.07 24.59
C THR A 407 17.48 -10.15 23.39
N ILE A 408 17.91 -10.58 22.20
CA ILE A 408 17.74 -9.85 20.94
C ILE A 408 16.24 -9.72 20.63
N ASN A 409 15.80 -8.49 20.36
CA ASN A 409 14.40 -8.15 20.19
C ASN A 409 14.15 -7.04 19.14
N GLY A 410 15.20 -6.45 18.56
CA GLY A 410 15.09 -5.37 17.59
C GLY A 410 14.68 -4.01 18.19
N TYR A 411 14.66 -3.86 19.51
CA TYR A 411 14.33 -2.62 20.21
C TYR A 411 15.59 -1.79 20.48
N PHE A 412 15.56 -0.48 20.20
CA PHE A 412 16.66 0.45 20.47
C PHE A 412 16.72 0.89 21.95
N GLY A 413 16.82 -0.09 22.86
CA GLY A 413 16.75 0.13 24.30
C GLY A 413 18.10 0.33 24.99
N PRO A 414 18.10 0.50 26.33
CA PRO A 414 19.31 0.77 27.11
C PRO A 414 20.46 -0.21 26.84
N ALA A 415 20.18 -1.51 26.67
CA ALA A 415 21.21 -2.51 26.36
C ALA A 415 21.87 -2.27 24.99
N THR A 416 21.08 -2.00 23.94
CA THR A 416 21.60 -1.66 22.61
C THR A 416 22.36 -0.34 22.63
N GLN A 417 21.83 0.65 23.34
CA GLN A 417 22.45 1.96 23.49
C GLN A 417 23.80 1.88 24.21
N ALA A 418 23.91 1.11 25.29
CA ALA A 418 25.15 0.87 26.01
C ALA A 418 26.17 0.12 25.14
N ALA A 419 25.74 -0.94 24.47
CA ALA A 419 26.63 -1.74 23.61
C ALA A 419 27.16 -0.94 22.41
N LEU A 420 26.36 -0.04 21.81
CA LEU A 420 26.83 0.86 20.77
C LEU A 420 27.93 1.80 21.28
N ARG A 421 27.76 2.40 22.47
CA ARG A 421 28.78 3.28 23.07
C ARG A 421 30.09 2.54 23.32
N GLU A 422 30.00 1.33 23.84
CA GLU A 422 31.17 0.52 24.22
C GLU A 422 31.89 -0.09 23.00
N ARG A 423 31.14 -0.58 22.01
CA ARG A 423 31.67 -1.54 21.01
C ARG A 423 31.62 -1.04 19.57
N ALA A 424 30.86 0.02 19.33
CA ALA A 424 30.70 0.58 18.00
C ALA A 424 31.29 1.99 17.88
N SER A 425 32.08 2.42 18.87
CA SER A 425 32.89 3.65 18.83
C SER A 425 34.32 3.30 18.39
N GLY A 426 34.73 3.72 17.19
CA GLY A 426 36.07 3.43 16.64
C GLY A 426 36.03 2.61 15.35
N PRO A 427 37.20 2.17 14.81
CA PRO A 427 37.27 1.47 13.53
C PRO A 427 36.42 0.20 13.52
N LEU A 428 35.46 0.14 12.59
CA LEU A 428 34.60 -1.02 12.42
C LEU A 428 35.20 -1.97 11.37
N THR A 429 35.09 -3.27 11.60
CA THR A 429 35.47 -4.30 10.63
C THR A 429 34.36 -5.33 10.42
N GLY A 430 34.42 -6.10 9.34
CA GLY A 430 33.56 -7.26 9.11
C GLY A 430 32.07 -6.91 9.08
N ASP A 431 31.23 -7.69 9.76
CA ASP A 431 29.77 -7.53 9.71
C ASP A 431 29.28 -6.26 10.42
N LEU A 432 29.92 -5.85 11.53
CA LEU A 432 29.52 -4.61 12.22
C LEU A 432 29.76 -3.37 11.33
N ARG A 433 30.88 -3.34 10.59
CA ARG A 433 31.16 -2.33 9.57
C ARG A 433 30.15 -2.39 8.42
N TYR A 434 29.88 -3.59 7.91
CA TYR A 434 28.91 -3.76 6.84
C TYR A 434 27.54 -3.18 7.25
N LEU A 435 27.07 -3.48 8.46
CA LEU A 435 25.83 -2.95 9.00
C LEU A 435 25.87 -1.42 9.11
N PHE A 436 26.95 -0.81 9.63
CA PHE A 436 27.05 0.65 9.68
C PHE A 436 26.89 1.29 8.31
N ARG A 437 27.62 0.78 7.31
CA ARG A 437 27.57 1.29 5.94
C ARG A 437 26.22 1.02 5.27
N SER A 438 25.56 -0.09 5.58
CA SER A 438 24.16 -0.34 5.19
C SER A 438 23.21 0.68 5.81
N ALA A 439 23.38 1.05 7.08
CA ALA A 439 22.56 2.09 7.71
C ALA A 439 22.77 3.46 7.05
N CYS A 440 24.00 3.79 6.66
CA CYS A 440 24.28 4.98 5.83
C CYS A 440 23.56 4.90 4.48
N TYR A 441 23.62 3.75 3.79
CA TYR A 441 22.95 3.55 2.51
C TYR A 441 21.42 3.67 2.62
N PHE A 442 20.80 3.11 3.67
CA PHE A 442 19.37 3.25 3.92
C PHE A 442 18.93 4.70 4.19
N ASN A 443 19.83 5.54 4.71
CA ASN A 443 19.58 6.96 4.95
C ASN A 443 20.01 7.85 3.77
N SER A 444 20.36 7.25 2.62
CA SER A 444 20.77 7.95 1.40
C SER A 444 19.56 8.42 0.56
N PRO A 445 19.65 9.58 -0.13
CA PRO A 445 20.75 10.54 -0.06
C PRO A 445 20.69 11.36 1.23
N THR A 446 21.87 11.69 1.77
CA THR A 446 22.02 12.79 2.74
C THR A 446 22.07 14.12 1.98
N ARG A 447 22.24 15.24 2.70
CA ARG A 447 22.47 16.56 2.10
C ARG A 447 23.84 17.09 2.42
N MET A 448 24.56 17.49 1.39
CA MET A 448 25.83 18.18 1.49
C MET A 448 25.59 19.67 1.36
N ARG A 449 26.29 20.46 2.16
CA ARG A 449 26.24 21.93 2.10
C ARG A 449 27.18 22.43 1.01
N ASP A 450 26.61 23.12 0.04
CA ASP A 450 27.33 23.87 -0.99
C ASP A 450 26.95 25.35 -0.88
N GLY A 451 27.77 26.11 -0.17
CA GLY A 451 27.45 27.48 0.23
C GLY A 451 26.18 27.57 1.10
N ARG A 452 25.14 28.22 0.58
CA ARG A 452 23.82 28.33 1.24
C ARG A 452 22.81 27.28 0.77
N VAL A 453 23.18 26.41 -0.16
CA VAL A 453 22.28 25.41 -0.75
C VAL A 453 22.63 24.02 -0.20
N LEU A 454 21.61 23.21 -0.02
CA LEU A 454 21.75 21.79 0.32
C LEU A 454 21.56 20.96 -0.96
N VAL A 455 22.57 20.20 -1.35
CA VAL A 455 22.52 19.31 -2.51
C VAL A 455 22.47 17.84 -2.09
N PRO A 456 21.73 16.96 -2.80
CA PRO A 456 21.72 15.54 -2.48
C PRO A 456 23.12 14.92 -2.62
N LEU A 457 23.51 14.10 -1.64
CA LEU A 457 24.72 13.27 -1.69
C LEU A 457 24.34 11.81 -1.41
N SER A 458 24.43 10.98 -2.45
CA SER A 458 24.14 9.54 -2.34
C SER A 458 25.31 8.77 -1.73
N TYR A 459 25.01 7.77 -0.92
CA TYR A 459 26.02 6.82 -0.43
C TYR A 459 26.42 5.87 -1.57
N LEU A 460 27.72 5.63 -1.75
CA LEU A 460 28.22 4.85 -2.87
C LEU A 460 28.12 3.34 -2.58
N PRO A 461 27.46 2.52 -3.44
CA PRO A 461 27.34 1.08 -3.26
C PRO A 461 28.67 0.34 -3.03
N SER A 462 29.75 0.75 -3.72
CA SER A 462 31.06 0.12 -3.60
C SER A 462 31.65 0.23 -2.19
N ASP A 463 31.21 1.22 -1.40
CA ASP A 463 31.68 1.40 -0.03
C ASP A 463 31.09 0.33 0.92
N LEU A 464 29.98 -0.33 0.60
CA LEU A 464 29.38 -1.36 1.48
C LEU A 464 30.33 -2.55 1.74
N GLY A 465 31.05 -2.96 0.69
CA GLY A 465 31.81 -4.22 0.66
C GLY A 465 33.24 -4.14 1.18
N THR A 466 33.82 -2.94 1.33
CA THR A 466 35.23 -2.76 1.69
C THR A 466 35.41 -2.45 3.17
N ASP A 467 36.42 -3.06 3.81
CA ASP A 467 36.81 -2.71 5.19
C ASP A 467 37.54 -1.36 5.25
N THR A 468 38.33 -1.05 4.22
CA THR A 468 39.09 0.20 4.16
C THR A 468 38.14 1.40 4.15
N GLU A 469 38.47 2.40 4.96
CA GLU A 469 37.79 3.69 4.95
C GLU A 469 38.08 4.43 3.63
N THR A 470 37.02 4.85 2.94
CA THR A 470 37.12 5.56 1.67
C THR A 470 36.75 7.02 1.85
N GLU A 471 37.30 7.90 1.01
CA GLU A 471 36.98 9.33 1.06
C GLU A 471 35.48 9.57 0.79
N THR A 472 34.86 8.78 -0.09
CA THR A 472 33.42 8.84 -0.38
C THR A 472 32.58 8.48 0.84
N HIS A 473 32.98 7.46 1.62
CA HIS A 473 32.35 7.13 2.89
C HIS A 473 32.45 8.29 3.89
N LEU A 474 33.66 8.82 4.11
CA LEU A 474 33.91 9.91 5.04
C LEU A 474 33.14 11.19 4.68
N GLN A 475 33.12 11.55 3.39
CA GLN A 475 32.37 12.71 2.89
C GLN A 475 30.87 12.55 3.18
N TRP A 476 30.33 11.36 2.94
CA TRP A 476 28.93 11.10 3.22
C TRP A 476 28.62 11.18 4.72
N VAL A 477 29.42 10.54 5.58
CA VAL A 477 29.21 10.56 7.04
C VAL A 477 29.29 11.98 7.58
N ARG A 478 30.29 12.78 7.18
CA ARG A 478 30.41 14.19 7.59
C ARG A 478 29.23 15.03 7.12
N SER A 479 28.76 14.80 5.89
CA SER A 479 27.58 15.51 5.35
C SER A 479 26.30 15.11 6.09
N PHE A 480 26.15 13.84 6.44
CA PHE A 480 25.05 13.37 7.28
C PHE A 480 25.07 13.98 8.69
N GLN A 481 26.24 14.03 9.32
CA GLN A 481 26.40 14.69 10.62
C GLN A 481 26.05 16.18 10.55
N ASP A 482 26.53 16.93 9.54
CA ASP A 482 26.13 18.34 9.34
C ASP A 482 24.62 18.46 9.13
N PHE A 483 24.07 17.68 8.18
CA PHE A 483 22.66 17.75 7.81
C PHE A 483 21.72 17.43 8.98
N THR A 484 22.12 16.55 9.89
CA THR A 484 21.34 16.13 11.08
C THR A 484 21.72 16.87 12.36
N GLN A 485 22.58 17.88 12.26
CA GLN A 485 23.03 18.75 13.37
C GLN A 485 23.78 18.01 14.48
N LEU A 486 24.54 16.99 14.10
CA LEU A 486 25.49 16.30 14.99
C LEU A 486 26.87 16.97 14.92
N THR A 487 27.75 16.62 15.85
CA THR A 487 29.17 16.99 15.75
C THR A 487 29.79 16.37 14.50
N ILE A 488 30.39 17.21 13.64
CA ILE A 488 31.03 16.76 12.41
C ILE A 488 32.43 16.23 12.76
N ASN A 489 32.55 14.92 12.93
CA ASN A 489 33.81 14.25 13.24
C ASN A 489 34.16 13.13 12.23
N GLY A 490 33.24 12.77 11.33
CA GLY A 490 33.41 11.69 10.35
C GLY A 490 33.44 10.28 10.94
N SER A 491 33.20 10.14 12.24
CA SER A 491 33.24 8.87 12.95
C SER A 491 31.87 8.22 13.08
N ASN A 492 31.86 6.90 13.28
CA ASN A 492 30.70 6.09 13.60
C ASN A 492 30.35 6.10 15.10
N ASP A 493 30.39 7.27 15.74
CA ASP A 493 30.07 7.40 17.17
C ASP A 493 28.59 7.09 17.50
N TYR A 494 28.28 6.99 18.79
CA TYR A 494 26.92 6.67 19.24
C TYR A 494 25.85 7.64 18.70
N PRO A 495 26.03 8.98 18.72
CA PRO A 495 25.08 9.90 18.12
C PRO A 495 24.82 9.62 16.63
N THR A 496 25.88 9.30 15.87
CA THR A 496 25.76 8.95 14.45
C THR A 496 24.97 7.66 14.25
N TRP A 497 25.27 6.61 15.02
CA TRP A 497 24.47 5.38 15.01
C TRP A 497 23.01 5.62 15.36
N ALA A 498 22.75 6.32 16.47
CA ALA A 498 21.38 6.56 16.92
C ALA A 498 20.58 7.31 15.85
N GLN A 499 21.17 8.33 15.22
CA GLN A 499 20.52 9.13 14.18
C GLN A 499 20.22 8.36 12.89
N LEU A 500 21.05 7.37 12.55
CA LEU A 500 20.83 6.45 11.44
C LEU A 500 19.73 5.41 11.73
N LEU A 501 19.61 4.99 12.99
CA LEU A 501 18.83 3.83 13.41
C LEU A 501 17.39 4.16 13.83
N VAL A 502 17.17 5.30 14.48
CA VAL A 502 15.86 5.70 15.03
C VAL A 502 15.58 7.18 14.76
N SER A 503 14.30 7.53 14.63
CA SER A 503 13.91 8.90 14.25
C SER A 503 14.26 9.97 15.28
N CYS A 504 14.25 9.62 16.57
CA CYS A 504 14.63 10.50 17.67
C CYS A 504 16.15 10.68 17.83
N GLY A 505 16.96 9.83 17.18
CA GLY A 505 18.41 9.83 17.38
C GLY A 505 18.81 9.61 18.84
N ASP A 506 19.86 10.29 19.27
CA ASP A 506 20.26 10.33 20.68
C ASP A 506 19.37 11.32 21.45
N THR A 507 18.44 10.82 22.26
CA THR A 507 17.51 11.66 23.05
C THR A 507 18.19 12.48 24.15
N THR A 508 19.49 12.29 24.37
CA THR A 508 20.29 13.07 25.31
C THR A 508 21.07 14.21 24.65
N ARG A 509 21.06 14.28 23.30
CA ARG A 509 21.77 15.34 22.57
C ARG A 509 21.21 16.73 22.94
N PRO A 510 22.05 17.78 22.93
CA PRO A 510 21.57 19.14 23.06
C PRO A 510 20.63 19.51 21.90
N ALA A 511 19.64 20.34 22.22
CA ALA A 511 18.75 20.93 21.23
C ALA A 511 18.35 22.34 21.70
N THR A 512 18.18 23.24 20.74
CA THR A 512 17.94 24.67 20.95
C THR A 512 16.49 25.07 20.70
N GLY A 513 15.66 24.15 20.20
CA GLY A 513 14.22 24.32 20.07
C GLY A 513 13.45 23.51 21.10
N CYS A 514 12.21 23.92 21.34
CA CYS A 514 11.24 23.15 22.11
C CYS A 514 9.83 23.47 21.65
N ASP A 515 8.84 22.69 22.06
CA ASP A 515 7.43 23.05 21.97
C ASP A 515 6.67 22.59 23.22
N CYS A 516 5.55 23.26 23.52
CA CYS A 516 4.70 22.87 24.64
C CYS A 516 3.29 23.44 24.50
N ILE A 517 2.37 22.88 25.30
CA ILE A 517 1.01 23.41 25.47
C ILE A 517 0.93 24.57 26.46
N THR A 518 1.93 24.71 27.33
CA THR A 518 1.92 25.65 28.45
C THR A 518 2.23 27.09 27.99
N GLU A 519 1.50 28.06 28.52
CA GLU A 519 1.75 29.49 28.26
C GLU A 519 3.17 29.91 28.69
N ILE A 520 3.87 30.63 27.83
CA ILE A 520 5.18 31.22 28.10
C ILE A 520 5.03 32.61 28.72
N THR A 521 5.06 32.64 30.05
CA THR A 521 5.17 33.89 30.83
C THR A 521 6.60 34.44 30.78
N ALA A 522 6.80 35.68 31.24
CA ALA A 522 8.13 36.30 31.27
C ALA A 522 9.14 35.48 32.10
N GLU A 523 8.69 34.83 33.19
CA GLU A 523 9.54 33.94 33.98
C GLU A 523 9.88 32.66 33.22
N ARG A 524 8.90 32.00 32.61
CA ARG A 524 9.12 30.80 31.79
C ARG A 524 10.05 31.10 30.61
N GLY A 525 9.88 32.24 29.95
CA GLY A 525 10.76 32.69 28.87
C GLY A 525 12.22 32.81 29.33
N ARG A 526 12.47 33.46 30.48
CA ARG A 526 13.82 33.53 31.08
C ARG A 526 14.38 32.15 31.40
N GLN A 527 13.56 31.25 31.94
CA GLN A 527 13.98 29.89 32.28
C GLN A 527 14.37 29.08 31.04
N LEU A 528 13.59 29.19 29.94
CA LEU A 528 13.92 28.55 28.67
C LEU A 528 15.25 29.08 28.10
N VAL A 529 15.46 30.40 28.09
CA VAL A 529 16.73 30.99 27.62
C VAL A 529 17.90 30.57 28.49
N ALA A 530 17.74 30.56 29.82
CA ALA A 530 18.78 30.10 30.74
C ALA A 530 19.13 28.61 30.53
N ALA A 531 18.18 27.79 30.08
CA ALA A 531 18.40 26.40 29.70
C ALA A 531 18.99 26.22 28.27
N GLY A 532 19.22 27.32 27.54
CA GLY A 532 19.84 27.31 26.21
C GLY A 532 18.85 27.20 25.04
N TYR A 533 17.54 27.27 25.30
CA TYR A 533 16.54 27.35 24.23
C TYR A 533 16.57 28.71 23.55
N GLN A 534 16.34 28.69 22.25
CA GLN A 534 16.36 29.86 21.37
C GLN A 534 15.03 30.07 20.65
N ILE A 535 14.22 29.01 20.56
CA ILE A 535 12.94 29.03 19.86
C ILE A 535 11.95 28.08 20.54
N VAL A 536 10.67 28.48 20.59
CA VAL A 536 9.58 27.70 21.18
C VAL A 536 8.39 27.53 20.23
N GLY A 537 7.89 26.32 20.06
CA GLY A 537 6.67 25.99 19.33
C GLY A 537 5.45 26.23 20.19
N ARG A 538 4.44 26.94 19.66
CA ARG A 538 3.20 27.24 20.38
C ARG A 538 1.97 27.06 19.49
N TYR A 539 0.91 26.51 20.07
CA TYR A 539 -0.33 26.20 19.36
C TYR A 539 -1.16 27.46 19.13
N LEU A 540 -1.58 27.71 17.90
CA LEU A 540 -2.38 28.90 17.56
C LEU A 540 -3.79 28.89 18.14
N ASP A 541 -4.37 27.71 18.35
CA ASP A 541 -5.76 27.59 18.77
C ASP A 541 -6.07 26.27 19.50
N GLU A 542 -7.20 26.27 20.22
CA GLU A 542 -7.85 25.09 20.78
C GLU A 542 -9.35 25.21 20.50
N HIS A 543 -9.92 24.22 19.83
CA HIS A 543 -11.33 24.21 19.43
C HIS A 543 -12.26 23.75 20.56
N LEU A 544 -11.74 23.03 21.54
CA LEU A 544 -12.51 22.55 22.68
C LEU A 544 -12.86 23.72 23.62
N ALA A 545 -14.06 23.65 24.17
CA ALA A 545 -14.51 24.61 25.17
C ALA A 545 -13.81 24.34 26.52
N PRO A 546 -13.62 25.36 27.38
CA PRO A 546 -12.93 25.18 28.67
C PRO A 546 -13.57 24.17 29.64
N ASP A 547 -14.85 23.86 29.46
CA ASP A 547 -15.60 22.87 30.23
C ASP A 547 -15.52 21.45 29.63
N ASP A 548 -14.90 21.28 28.45
CA ASP A 548 -14.65 19.97 27.86
C ASP A 548 -13.56 19.21 28.65
N PRO A 549 -13.76 17.92 28.98
CA PRO A 549 -12.79 17.15 29.76
C PRO A 549 -11.44 16.93 29.06
N TYR A 550 -11.37 17.12 27.74
CA TYR A 550 -10.14 17.03 26.96
C TYR A 550 -9.53 18.40 26.65
N PHE A 551 -10.06 19.48 27.21
CA PHE A 551 -9.50 20.82 27.04
C PHE A 551 -8.11 20.94 27.68
N LEU A 552 -7.09 21.18 26.84
CA LEU A 552 -5.70 21.28 27.28
C LEU A 552 -5.22 22.71 27.56
N ASN A 553 -6.05 23.72 27.29
CA ASN A 553 -5.68 25.13 27.35
C ASN A 553 -4.40 25.48 26.54
N LYS A 554 -4.12 24.73 25.46
CA LYS A 554 -2.84 24.77 24.74
C LYS A 554 -2.58 26.03 23.92
N ALA A 555 -3.66 26.72 23.54
CA ALA A 555 -3.62 27.86 22.63
C ALA A 555 -2.74 28.99 23.19
N LEU A 556 -2.04 29.67 22.28
CA LEU A 556 -1.28 30.88 22.52
C LEU A 556 -2.17 31.96 23.14
N LYS A 557 -1.68 32.71 24.14
CA LYS A 557 -2.46 33.72 24.87
C LYS A 557 -2.24 35.13 24.34
N PRO A 558 -3.21 36.05 24.51
CA PRO A 558 -2.99 37.46 24.23
C PRO A 558 -1.75 38.01 24.97
N GLY A 559 -0.85 38.68 24.25
CA GLY A 559 0.41 39.21 24.82
C GLY A 559 1.55 38.18 25.00
N GLU A 560 1.25 36.89 24.92
CA GLU A 560 2.28 35.83 24.95
C GLU A 560 3.29 35.94 23.81
N PRO A 561 2.94 36.26 22.53
CA PRO A 561 3.94 36.37 21.47
C PRO A 561 5.01 37.42 21.79
N GLN A 562 4.60 38.59 22.28
CA GLN A 562 5.52 39.65 22.67
C GLN A 562 6.37 39.23 23.88
N THR A 563 5.75 38.55 24.84
CA THR A 563 6.46 38.02 26.03
C THR A 563 7.58 37.03 25.64
N ILE A 564 7.33 36.17 24.65
CA ILE A 564 8.35 35.25 24.12
C ILE A 564 9.51 36.05 23.49
N LEU A 565 9.20 37.03 22.65
CA LEU A 565 10.21 37.85 21.97
C LEU A 565 11.02 38.70 22.96
N ASP A 566 10.37 39.29 23.95
CA ASP A 566 11.00 40.12 25.00
C ASP A 566 11.95 39.30 25.88
N ALA A 567 11.68 38.00 26.04
CA ALA A 567 12.60 37.08 26.71
C ALA A 567 13.87 36.78 25.89
N GLY A 568 13.89 37.12 24.60
CA GLY A 568 14.97 36.82 23.67
C GLY A 568 14.78 35.52 22.89
N LEU A 569 13.60 34.90 22.97
CA LEU A 569 13.24 33.70 22.20
C LEU A 569 12.60 34.08 20.86
N ARG A 570 12.66 33.14 19.91
CA ARG A 570 11.78 33.09 18.75
C ARG A 570 10.61 32.16 19.03
N PHE A 571 9.59 32.16 18.17
CA PHE A 571 8.59 31.09 18.21
C PHE A 571 8.16 30.60 16.83
N PHE A 572 7.67 29.36 16.72
CA PHE A 572 7.02 28.86 15.51
C PHE A 572 5.57 28.45 15.78
N PRO A 573 4.62 28.80 14.91
CA PRO A 573 3.20 28.47 15.12
C PRO A 573 2.87 27.01 14.75
N ILE A 574 2.13 26.35 15.64
CA ILE A 574 1.60 24.99 15.43
C ILE A 574 0.07 25.07 15.35
N PHE A 575 -0.53 24.29 14.45
CA PHE A 575 -1.98 24.11 14.37
C PHE A 575 -2.34 22.62 14.43
N GLN A 576 -3.12 22.24 15.46
CA GLN A 576 -3.51 20.85 15.67
C GLN A 576 -4.93 20.77 16.24
N TRP A 577 -5.87 20.38 15.39
CA TRP A 577 -7.23 19.98 15.79
C TRP A 577 -7.42 18.51 15.46
N ASN A 578 -7.74 17.68 16.47
CA ASN A 578 -8.06 16.25 16.32
C ASN A 578 -7.07 15.46 15.43
N GLY A 579 -5.78 15.77 15.53
CA GLY A 579 -4.75 15.28 14.61
C GLY A 579 -4.40 13.78 14.73
N THR A 580 -5.10 13.01 15.57
CA THR A 580 -4.71 11.66 15.97
C THR A 580 -5.50 10.54 15.27
N GLN A 581 -6.47 10.88 14.39
CA GLN A 581 -7.35 9.90 13.74
C GLN A 581 -7.64 10.24 12.27
N LEU A 582 -7.60 9.24 11.40
CA LEU A 582 -7.75 9.36 9.94
C LEU A 582 -8.98 10.18 9.49
N PHE A 583 -10.14 9.98 10.11
CA PHE A 583 -11.39 10.62 9.69
C PHE A 583 -11.41 12.14 9.88
N ASN A 584 -10.44 12.71 10.62
CA ASN A 584 -10.26 14.15 10.77
C ASN A 584 -9.47 14.78 9.61
N PHE A 585 -9.02 13.97 8.65
CA PHE A 585 -8.24 14.42 7.51
C PHE A 585 -9.05 14.29 6.22
N ASP A 586 -9.56 15.41 5.73
CA ASP A 586 -10.08 15.58 4.38
C ASP A 586 -9.87 17.02 3.89
N TYR A 587 -10.14 17.25 2.62
CA TYR A 587 -9.99 18.55 1.97
C TYR A 587 -10.77 19.68 2.65
N GLY A 588 -12.03 19.44 3.02
CA GLY A 588 -12.90 20.45 3.62
C GLY A 588 -12.37 20.88 4.99
N ARG A 589 -12.02 19.90 5.84
CA ARG A 589 -11.39 20.14 7.15
C ARG A 589 -10.06 20.86 7.02
N GLY A 590 -9.23 20.50 6.05
CA GLY A 590 -7.97 21.20 5.78
C GLY A 590 -8.18 22.67 5.42
N ASN A 591 -9.17 22.96 4.57
CA ASN A 591 -9.52 24.33 4.19
C ASN A 591 -9.99 25.17 5.38
N GLU A 592 -10.90 24.62 6.18
CA GLU A 592 -11.41 25.28 7.39
C GLU A 592 -10.29 25.59 8.38
N GLN A 593 -9.48 24.59 8.70
CA GLN A 593 -8.38 24.71 9.65
C GLN A 593 -7.32 25.71 9.18
N ALA A 594 -7.00 25.75 7.89
CA ALA A 594 -6.09 26.77 7.35
C ALA A 594 -6.62 28.19 7.53
N ARG A 595 -7.92 28.41 7.34
CA ARG A 595 -8.54 29.74 7.52
C ARG A 595 -8.54 30.16 8.98
N LYS A 596 -8.83 29.22 9.89
CA LYS A 596 -8.74 29.48 11.33
C LYS A 596 -7.30 29.77 11.77
N ALA A 597 -6.33 28.98 11.30
CA ALA A 597 -4.91 29.22 11.57
C ALA A 597 -4.47 30.61 11.09
N HIS A 598 -4.88 31.00 9.88
CA HIS A 598 -4.63 32.35 9.36
C HIS A 598 -5.24 33.43 10.25
N GLU A 599 -6.52 33.33 10.60
CA GLU A 599 -7.22 34.28 11.47
C GLU A 599 -6.48 34.48 12.79
N LYS A 600 -6.09 33.38 13.45
CA LYS A 600 -5.37 33.41 14.72
C LYS A 600 -3.98 34.01 14.58
N ALA A 601 -3.24 33.63 13.54
CA ALA A 601 -1.92 34.18 13.28
C ALA A 601 -1.97 35.70 13.03
N VAL A 602 -2.95 36.20 12.27
CA VAL A 602 -3.17 37.65 12.09
C VAL A 602 -3.52 38.31 13.42
N GLY A 603 -4.41 37.71 14.22
CA GLY A 603 -4.83 38.24 15.52
C GLY A 603 -3.67 38.38 16.53
N PHE A 604 -2.65 37.53 16.44
CA PHE A 604 -1.44 37.62 17.25
C PHE A 604 -0.34 38.52 16.66
N GLY A 605 -0.60 39.19 15.52
CA GLY A 605 0.39 40.04 14.85
C GLY A 605 1.54 39.24 14.22
N ILE A 606 1.32 37.97 13.86
CA ILE A 606 2.37 37.15 13.25
C ILE A 606 2.64 37.65 11.82
N PRO A 607 3.91 37.94 11.46
CA PRO A 607 4.27 38.51 10.16
C PRO A 607 3.93 37.60 8.98
N ALA A 608 3.68 38.23 7.82
CA ALA A 608 3.54 37.52 6.56
C ALA A 608 4.77 36.65 6.22
N ASN A 609 4.56 35.62 5.42
CA ASN A 609 5.51 34.56 5.06
C ASN A 609 5.97 33.64 6.20
N THR A 610 5.40 33.78 7.41
CA THR A 610 5.62 32.80 8.49
C THR A 610 5.06 31.44 8.09
N CYS A 611 5.75 30.36 8.48
CA CYS A 611 5.31 28.99 8.28
C CYS A 611 4.46 28.53 9.47
N ILE A 612 3.28 27.95 9.21
CA ILE A 612 2.42 27.34 10.24
C ILE A 612 2.45 25.82 10.06
N TYR A 613 2.81 25.08 11.11
CA TYR A 613 2.90 23.62 11.07
C TYR A 613 1.54 22.97 11.36
N PHE A 614 0.98 22.26 10.40
CA PHE A 614 -0.27 21.49 10.57
C PHE A 614 0.05 20.04 10.92
N ALA A 615 -0.62 19.51 11.95
CA ALA A 615 -0.24 18.25 12.58
C ALA A 615 -1.01 17.01 12.10
N VAL A 616 -0.25 15.99 11.71
CA VAL A 616 -0.67 14.59 11.54
C VAL A 616 0.00 13.78 12.64
N ASP A 617 -0.71 13.58 13.74
CA ASP A 617 -0.18 13.06 15.00
C ASP A 617 -0.62 11.61 15.25
N TYR A 618 -0.38 10.75 14.27
CA TYR A 618 -0.58 9.30 14.37
C TYR A 618 0.26 8.57 13.30
N ASP A 619 0.36 7.24 13.40
CA ASP A 619 1.10 6.40 12.46
C ASP A 619 0.37 6.22 11.13
N ALA A 620 0.31 7.28 10.32
CA ALA A 620 -0.33 7.25 9.01
C ALA A 620 0.48 6.40 8.00
N MET A 621 -0.18 5.41 7.42
CA MET A 621 0.37 4.53 6.38
C MET A 621 0.26 5.15 4.99
N ASP A 622 1.02 4.65 4.00
CA ASP A 622 1.00 5.19 2.62
C ASP A 622 -0.41 5.30 2.02
N SER A 623 -1.26 4.29 2.23
CA SER A 623 -2.65 4.32 1.74
C SER A 623 -3.47 5.45 2.35
N GLU A 624 -3.26 5.74 3.63
CA GLU A 624 -3.94 6.81 4.38
C GLU A 624 -3.39 8.18 3.98
N ILE A 625 -2.08 8.24 3.67
CA ILE A 625 -1.46 9.44 3.13
C ILE A 625 -2.11 9.81 1.79
N ASP A 626 -2.28 8.83 0.91
CA ASP A 626 -2.92 9.02 -0.40
C ASP A 626 -4.41 9.36 -0.30
N SER A 627 -5.16 8.66 0.53
CA SER A 627 -6.62 8.80 0.59
C SER A 627 -7.10 10.03 1.37
N ASN A 628 -6.35 10.48 2.39
CA ASN A 628 -6.85 11.46 3.36
C ASN A 628 -5.86 12.59 3.66
N ILE A 629 -4.60 12.27 3.98
CA ILE A 629 -3.62 13.29 4.42
C ILE A 629 -3.29 14.27 3.28
N LYS A 630 -3.00 13.76 2.08
CA LYS A 630 -2.75 14.60 0.90
C LYS A 630 -3.95 15.51 0.57
N PRO A 631 -5.19 14.99 0.44
CA PRO A 631 -6.38 15.84 0.30
C PRO A 631 -6.53 16.90 1.38
N TYR A 632 -6.26 16.56 2.66
CA TYR A 632 -6.27 17.53 3.75
C TYR A 632 -5.28 18.66 3.53
N PHE A 633 -4.03 18.36 3.18
CA PHE A 633 -3.02 19.41 2.93
C PHE A 633 -3.30 20.22 1.65
N GLU A 634 -3.94 19.66 0.63
CA GLU A 634 -4.45 20.44 -0.50
C GLU A 634 -5.55 21.42 -0.06
N GLY A 635 -6.41 20.98 0.86
CA GLY A 635 -7.37 21.84 1.55
C GLY A 635 -6.68 22.98 2.30
N VAL A 636 -5.63 22.67 3.08
CA VAL A 636 -4.83 23.66 3.82
C VAL A 636 -4.24 24.71 2.88
N LYS A 637 -3.58 24.26 1.82
CA LYS A 637 -3.00 25.11 0.78
C LYS A 637 -4.05 26.02 0.13
N ALA A 638 -5.21 25.46 -0.23
CA ALA A 638 -6.31 26.23 -0.80
C ALA A 638 -6.90 27.26 0.18
N GLY A 639 -7.01 26.91 1.46
CA GLY A 639 -7.50 27.79 2.52
C GLY A 639 -6.59 29.01 2.74
N LEU A 640 -5.28 28.80 2.78
CA LEU A 640 -4.30 29.88 2.86
C LEU A 640 -4.27 30.74 1.58
N ALA A 641 -4.39 30.11 0.40
CA ALA A 641 -4.45 30.81 -0.87
C ALA A 641 -5.67 31.72 -1.00
N ALA A 642 -6.83 31.29 -0.51
CA ALA A 642 -8.05 32.09 -0.47
C ALA A 642 -7.92 33.36 0.40
N LEU A 643 -6.92 33.40 1.29
CA LEU A 643 -6.60 34.53 2.17
C LEU A 643 -5.29 35.21 1.74
N GLY A 644 -4.97 35.17 0.44
CA GLY A 644 -3.88 35.91 -0.16
C GLY A 644 -2.48 35.32 0.04
N ASN A 645 -2.36 34.05 0.46
CA ASN A 645 -1.08 33.38 0.74
C ASN A 645 -0.19 34.17 1.73
N ARG A 646 -0.81 34.85 2.70
CA ARG A 646 -0.07 35.59 3.73
C ARG A 646 0.85 34.70 4.55
N TYR A 647 0.49 33.42 4.77
CA TYR A 647 1.30 32.43 5.48
C TYR A 647 1.60 31.24 4.58
N THR A 648 2.69 30.55 4.87
CA THR A 648 3.00 29.25 4.26
C THR A 648 2.62 28.13 5.23
N PHE A 649 2.44 26.91 4.71
CA PHE A 649 2.19 25.75 5.57
C PHE A 649 3.43 24.85 5.66
N GLY A 650 3.65 24.33 6.85
CA GLY A 650 4.53 23.21 7.15
C GLY A 650 3.72 22.02 7.60
N VAL A 651 4.39 20.89 7.76
CA VAL A 651 3.79 19.63 8.20
C VAL A 651 4.47 19.12 9.47
N TYR A 652 3.68 18.77 10.47
CA TYR A 652 4.10 17.91 11.56
C TYR A 652 3.63 16.49 11.32
N GLY A 653 4.53 15.51 11.46
CA GLY A 653 4.18 14.09 11.31
C GLY A 653 5.40 13.18 11.23
N SER A 654 5.19 11.91 10.89
CA SER A 654 6.28 10.95 10.68
C SER A 654 7.14 11.34 9.48
N ARG A 655 8.38 10.81 9.38
CA ARG A 655 9.27 11.09 8.25
C ARG A 655 8.59 10.86 6.90
N ASN A 656 7.84 9.77 6.74
CA ASN A 656 7.09 9.49 5.51
C ASN A 656 6.03 10.56 5.22
N VAL A 657 5.19 10.91 6.20
CA VAL A 657 4.18 11.99 6.05
C VAL A 657 4.86 13.30 5.62
N CYS A 658 5.92 13.70 6.33
CA CYS A 658 6.68 14.90 6.01
C CYS A 658 7.24 14.87 4.58
N ILE A 659 7.86 13.75 4.16
CA ILE A 659 8.42 13.59 2.80
C ILE A 659 7.33 13.68 1.73
N ARG A 660 6.26 12.89 1.87
CA ARG A 660 5.17 12.78 0.88
C ARG A 660 4.44 14.11 0.73
N VAL A 661 4.01 14.73 1.83
CA VAL A 661 3.30 16.04 1.80
C VAL A 661 4.20 17.14 1.23
N SER A 662 5.48 17.17 1.59
CA SER A 662 6.41 18.16 1.05
C SER A 662 6.61 18.02 -0.45
N ARG A 663 6.77 16.79 -0.96
CA ARG A 663 7.02 16.53 -2.39
C ARG A 663 5.77 16.67 -3.26
N GLU A 664 4.63 16.22 -2.75
CA GLU A 664 3.42 16.06 -3.58
C GLU A 664 2.43 17.21 -3.43
N VAL A 665 2.41 17.92 -2.29
CA VAL A 665 1.51 19.05 -2.04
C VAL A 665 2.26 20.38 -1.95
N GLY A 666 3.49 20.35 -1.43
CA GLY A 666 4.40 21.49 -1.40
C GLY A 666 4.57 22.14 -0.03
N ALA A 667 4.56 21.37 1.07
CA ALA A 667 4.88 21.90 2.40
C ALA A 667 6.26 22.57 2.41
N ARG A 668 6.33 23.78 2.99
CA ARG A 668 7.55 24.58 3.01
C ARG A 668 8.61 23.96 3.93
N TRP A 669 8.19 23.54 5.12
CA TRP A 669 9.05 22.97 6.16
C TRP A 669 8.38 21.77 6.83
N SER A 670 9.21 20.93 7.48
CA SER A 670 8.77 19.77 8.25
C SER A 670 9.21 19.87 9.71
N LEU A 671 8.27 19.66 10.64
CA LEU A 671 8.51 19.34 12.05
C LEU A 671 8.35 17.83 12.19
N VAL A 672 9.43 17.11 12.42
CA VAL A 672 9.41 15.64 12.42
C VAL A 672 9.03 15.14 13.80
N SER A 673 8.04 14.25 13.87
CA SER A 673 7.66 13.49 15.08
C SER A 673 8.72 12.42 15.42
N GLY A 674 9.93 12.86 15.72
CA GLY A 674 11.10 11.99 15.91
C GLY A 674 10.95 11.02 17.08
N MET A 675 10.31 11.44 18.17
CA MET A 675 10.03 10.66 19.37
C MET A 675 9.11 9.47 19.11
N SER A 676 8.28 9.51 18.07
CA SER A 676 7.42 8.40 17.64
C SER A 676 8.19 7.38 16.80
N TRP A 677 9.35 6.93 17.29
CA TRP A 677 10.27 6.04 16.57
C TRP A 677 9.70 4.64 16.28
N GLY A 678 8.59 4.27 16.93
CA GLY A 678 7.82 3.06 16.63
C GLY A 678 6.83 3.20 15.48
N PHE A 679 6.55 4.42 15.00
CA PHE A 679 5.67 4.66 13.86
C PHE A 679 6.27 4.06 12.59
N SER A 680 5.46 3.34 11.83
CA SER A 680 5.78 2.79 10.53
C SER A 680 6.34 3.86 9.59
N GLY A 681 5.78 5.08 9.61
CA GLY A 681 6.30 6.20 8.82
C GLY A 681 7.67 6.76 9.25
N ASN A 682 8.22 6.30 10.38
CA ASN A 682 9.58 6.61 10.84
C ASN A 682 10.56 5.43 10.65
N LEU A 683 10.06 4.22 10.40
CA LEU A 683 10.83 3.01 10.18
C LEU A 683 10.99 2.76 8.67
N GLY A 684 12.18 3.02 8.13
CA GLY A 684 12.43 2.84 6.69
C GLY A 684 12.59 4.12 5.88
N PHE A 685 12.45 5.29 6.51
CA PHE A 685 12.45 6.58 5.83
C PHE A 685 13.62 7.46 6.31
N PRO A 686 14.35 8.13 5.39
CA PRO A 686 15.40 9.07 5.75
C PRO A 686 14.81 10.37 6.32
N MET A 687 15.66 11.24 6.86
CA MET A 687 15.24 12.58 7.31
C MET A 687 14.70 13.41 6.12
N PRO A 688 13.55 14.10 6.23
CA PRO A 688 13.01 14.93 5.15
C PRO A 688 13.98 16.04 4.74
N GLU A 689 14.03 16.37 3.45
CA GLU A 689 14.94 17.42 2.94
C GLU A 689 14.72 18.80 3.59
N ASN A 690 13.46 19.14 3.80
CA ASN A 690 13.00 20.40 4.38
C ASN A 690 12.71 20.28 5.88
N TRP A 691 13.32 19.34 6.60
CA TRP A 691 13.19 19.29 8.05
C TRP A 691 13.73 20.57 8.70
N SER A 692 12.94 21.22 9.54
CA SER A 692 13.34 22.39 10.33
C SER A 692 13.53 22.02 11.78
N PHE A 693 12.67 21.13 12.27
CA PHE A 693 12.64 20.70 13.64
C PHE A 693 12.49 19.18 13.68
N ASN A 694 13.14 18.53 14.65
CA ASN A 694 12.94 17.12 14.96
C ASN A 694 12.67 16.99 16.45
N GLN A 695 11.45 16.60 16.80
CA GLN A 695 10.99 16.43 18.16
C GLN A 695 11.53 15.09 18.69
N ILE A 696 12.47 15.11 19.64
CA ILE A 696 13.24 13.91 20.00
C ILE A 696 12.92 13.34 21.37
N ARG A 697 12.38 14.14 22.30
CA ARG A 697 12.13 13.72 23.68
C ARG A 697 11.12 14.64 24.37
N GLU A 698 10.16 14.04 25.06
CA GLU A 698 9.28 14.74 26.02
C GLU A 698 9.87 14.60 27.42
N TYR A 699 9.84 15.66 28.21
CA TYR A 699 10.24 15.60 29.61
C TYR A 699 9.58 16.70 30.45
N GLU A 700 9.48 16.47 31.77
CA GLU A 700 9.11 17.52 32.73
C GLU A 700 10.29 18.48 32.90
N PHE A 701 10.19 19.68 32.32
CA PHE A 701 11.23 20.71 32.44
C PHE A 701 11.26 21.32 33.85
N GLN A 702 10.08 21.50 34.44
CA GLN A 702 9.82 21.86 35.83
C GLN A 702 8.56 21.11 36.28
N PRO A 703 8.30 20.92 37.59
CA PRO A 703 7.09 20.25 38.05
C PRO A 703 5.80 20.88 37.47
N GLY A 704 5.06 20.10 36.68
CA GLY A 704 3.82 20.53 36.03
C GLY A 704 4.04 21.34 34.75
N TRP A 705 5.23 21.26 34.16
CA TRP A 705 5.59 21.87 32.89
C TRP A 705 6.32 20.87 32.00
N GLY A 706 5.52 20.07 31.30
CA GLY A 706 5.99 19.22 30.21
C GLY A 706 6.51 20.06 29.03
N LEU A 707 7.63 19.64 28.48
CA LEU A 707 8.30 20.28 27.35
C LEU A 707 8.79 19.22 26.37
N ASP A 708 8.53 19.43 25.10
CA ASP A 708 9.10 18.65 24.02
C ASP A 708 10.42 19.28 23.56
N HIS A 709 11.44 18.44 23.42
CA HIS A 709 12.78 18.86 23.04
C HIS A 709 12.95 18.72 21.52
N ASP A 710 13.14 19.86 20.84
CA ASP A 710 13.27 19.92 19.39
C ASP A 710 14.69 20.28 18.94
N VAL A 711 15.28 19.41 18.14
CA VAL A 711 16.47 19.78 17.39
C VAL A 711 16.06 20.78 16.32
N TRP A 712 16.51 22.03 16.44
CA TRP A 712 16.29 23.06 15.42
C TRP A 712 17.47 23.12 14.45
N ARG A 713 17.18 22.95 13.16
CA ARG A 713 18.21 22.89 12.12
C ARG A 713 18.70 24.28 11.72
N TYR A 714 20.02 24.45 11.70
CA TYR A 714 20.66 25.65 11.17
C TYR A 714 20.23 25.96 9.72
N ALA A 715 19.95 27.24 9.45
CA ALA A 715 19.48 27.74 8.16
C ALA A 715 18.17 27.09 7.63
N ALA A 716 17.35 26.56 8.54
CA ALA A 716 15.97 26.15 8.25
C ALA A 716 14.98 27.26 8.63
N ASP A 717 13.75 26.91 8.98
CA ASP A 717 12.72 27.86 9.42
C ASP A 717 13.27 28.80 10.53
N PRO A 718 13.33 30.13 10.28
CA PRO A 718 13.86 31.08 11.27
C PRO A 718 12.90 31.34 12.43
N GLY A 719 11.65 30.86 12.35
CA GLY A 719 10.58 31.26 13.27
C GLY A 719 10.25 32.74 13.22
N VAL A 720 9.33 33.15 14.08
CA VAL A 720 8.93 34.52 14.31
C VAL A 720 9.93 35.19 15.25
N SER A 721 10.51 36.31 14.81
CA SER A 721 11.47 37.12 15.59
C SER A 721 11.00 38.56 15.82
N ALA A 722 9.84 38.94 15.30
CA ALA A 722 9.20 40.23 15.47
C ALA A 722 7.70 40.07 15.17
N LEU A 723 6.85 40.94 15.72
CA LEU A 723 5.44 41.02 15.35
C LEU A 723 5.21 42.19 14.39
N ASP A 724 4.18 42.07 13.56
CA ASP A 724 3.70 43.19 12.76
C ASP A 724 3.08 44.23 13.71
N THR A 725 3.63 45.45 13.70
CA THR A 725 3.21 46.55 14.60
C THR A 725 1.93 47.25 14.15
N GLY A 726 1.25 46.77 13.09
CA GLY A 726 -0.01 47.34 12.61
C GLY A 726 0.07 48.82 12.21
N GLN A 727 1.25 49.33 11.83
CA GLN A 727 1.40 50.65 11.21
C GLN A 727 1.26 50.59 9.69
#